data_AF-A0A6S7L8K5-F1
#
_entry.id   AF-A0A6S7L8K5-F1
#
_cell.length_a   1.000
_cell.length_b   1.000
_cell.length_c   1.000
_cell.angle_alpha   90.00
_cell.angle_beta   90.00
_cell.angle_gamma   90.00
#
_symmetry.space_group_name_H-M   'P 1'
#
loop_
_entity.id
_entity.type
_entity.pdbx_description
1 polymer ?
#
loop_
_entity_poly.entity_id
_entity_poly.type
_entity_poly.pdbx_seq_one_letter_code
_entity_poly.pdbx_strand_id
1 'polypeptide(L)'
;MGKNCLPVYFRGECNIGNGSTCNCDIIMLGYKEKCDEAKNGKLEHVEYIHRYGTTWNSGRNYLYEHAMKRKTAYLYYIFVDEDASMRPNVDSNVNVTSLGLWRSFENFLVEYEPAVGITAYCHGKSNRCKWQRNKPGGNGVYVLSGWLFDACFNAFHHDALPYLLPYNLKNENKSWIYSQHYVATLAKHYFSGSVLIYGNVNIVNGGHREYPRTSDPERFKEQDLVISKYVDLITKSRKKPEWKNRINVSETMDKHFCKCYKRITVLAPIVHDIITASIKQCKYPSHYKHGLVTPVPKAYPPTDISDDFRQISVLPHIGKILERVQLQLNQNDITLRSSQHGFTSGRSTTSALISITQPWFNATDNTCRDKAGIHALFIDFKKTFDLVDHGILLNKLALMNVNKSFWLWVKSFLCGRTQQVKINQTLSSIEGCPAGVPQGSALSPTLFNIHIDNLDTSVPEDLEVSTYKYADDCTQSECIMKGECSNMQKVLDSVQNWSNANKMKLNAKKTKDMWICFGKSIPQPPNLYIGDVMIERVNTFKLLGASCQSNMKWNSHIKEITRKGNRRLCHLRQCRKAHLPTEVGLATYCTKIRPLLEYAAPVWGGLPHYLVNDLERIQRRSLRIIGLPVDTLPPLSERRDKLTLRKMEAITQDVNHPCHHLVPIAHAEARLFH
;
A
#
# COMPACT_ATOMS: atom_id res chain seq x y z
N MET A 1 63.25 -14.16 -8.52
CA MET A 1 62.10 -13.50 -7.87
C MET A 1 60.88 -14.37 -8.10
N GLY A 2 60.27 -14.92 -7.04
CA GLY A 2 59.07 -15.74 -7.18
C GLY A 2 57.92 -14.93 -7.79
N LYS A 3 57.18 -15.53 -8.73
CA LYS A 3 55.95 -14.91 -9.24
C LYS A 3 54.95 -14.84 -8.09
N ASN A 4 54.49 -13.63 -7.75
CA ASN A 4 53.46 -13.46 -6.74
C ASN A 4 52.15 -14.16 -7.19
N CYS A 5 51.74 -15.21 -6.49
CA CYS A 5 50.68 -16.12 -6.93
C CYS A 5 49.30 -15.80 -6.32
N LEU A 6 49.23 -15.01 -5.25
CA LEU A 6 47.96 -14.51 -4.71
C LEU A 6 47.47 -13.28 -5.51
N PRO A 7 46.18 -13.21 -5.89
CA PRO A 7 45.62 -12.02 -6.53
C PRO A 7 45.87 -10.75 -5.72
N VAL A 8 46.14 -9.63 -6.40
CA VAL A 8 46.57 -8.35 -5.79
C VAL A 8 45.61 -7.85 -4.71
N TYR A 9 44.31 -8.14 -4.83
CA TYR A 9 43.27 -7.71 -3.90
C TYR A 9 43.12 -8.59 -2.66
N PHE A 10 43.79 -9.76 -2.60
CA PHE A 10 43.99 -10.53 -1.36
C PHE A 10 45.27 -10.13 -0.62
N ARG A 11 46.02 -9.13 -1.13
CA ARG A 11 47.24 -8.63 -0.49
C ARG A 11 46.88 -7.46 0.42
N GLY A 12 46.87 -7.70 1.73
CA GLY A 12 46.74 -6.67 2.77
C GLY A 12 45.60 -6.93 3.76
N GLU A 13 45.88 -6.70 5.05
CA GLU A 13 44.94 -6.91 6.16
C GLU A 13 43.63 -6.12 6.03
N CYS A 14 43.65 -4.99 5.31
CA CYS A 14 42.49 -4.14 5.07
C CYS A 14 41.39 -4.82 4.23
N ASN A 15 41.73 -5.86 3.47
CA ASN A 15 40.81 -6.54 2.54
C ASN A 15 40.27 -7.87 3.08
N ILE A 16 41.09 -8.60 3.83
CA ILE A 16 40.79 -9.96 4.30
C ILE A 16 40.72 -10.08 5.83
N GLY A 17 41.04 -9.00 6.56
CA GLY A 17 41.15 -9.04 8.01
C GLY A 17 42.55 -9.42 8.48
N ASN A 18 42.83 -9.17 9.76
CA ASN A 18 44.06 -9.58 10.42
C ASN A 18 43.93 -11.04 10.92
N GLY A 19 44.91 -11.90 10.63
CA GLY A 19 44.83 -13.33 10.92
C GLY A 19 44.75 -13.70 12.41
N SER A 20 45.16 -12.79 13.29
CA SER A 20 45.10 -12.96 14.75
C SER A 20 43.80 -12.43 15.38
N THR A 21 43.03 -11.60 14.66
CA THR A 21 41.82 -10.95 15.19
C THR A 21 40.56 -11.18 14.36
N CYS A 22 40.69 -11.70 13.13
CA CYS A 22 39.58 -12.02 12.25
C CYS A 22 39.18 -13.49 12.43
N ASN A 23 37.88 -13.74 12.58
CA ASN A 23 37.32 -15.08 12.63
C ASN A 23 37.00 -15.59 11.21
N CYS A 24 37.93 -15.42 10.26
CA CYS A 24 37.75 -15.69 8.83
C CYS A 24 38.90 -16.54 8.29
N ASP A 25 38.60 -17.62 7.55
CA ASP A 25 39.59 -18.33 6.75
C ASP A 25 39.25 -18.21 5.25
N ILE A 26 40.29 -18.16 4.43
CA ILE A 26 40.18 -18.14 2.98
C ILE A 26 40.84 -19.41 2.43
N ILE A 27 40.07 -20.21 1.70
CA ILE A 27 40.59 -21.37 0.97
C ILE A 27 40.54 -21.03 -0.52
N MET A 28 41.71 -21.04 -1.15
CA MET A 28 41.87 -20.74 -2.56
C MET A 28 42.29 -21.99 -3.32
N LEU A 29 41.70 -22.20 -4.50
CA LEU A 29 42.08 -23.29 -5.39
C LEU A 29 42.83 -22.74 -6.59
N GLY A 30 44.13 -23.04 -6.63
CA GLY A 30 45.02 -22.80 -7.76
C GLY A 30 44.89 -23.85 -8.85
N TYR A 31 44.88 -23.41 -10.10
CA TYR A 31 44.76 -24.29 -11.27
C TYR A 31 45.87 -24.15 -12.33
N LYS A 32 46.75 -23.14 -12.22
CA LYS A 32 47.82 -22.88 -13.21
C LYS A 32 49.19 -23.35 -12.73
N GLU A 33 49.70 -22.74 -11.68
CA GLU A 33 51.03 -22.98 -11.12
C GLU A 33 50.90 -23.18 -9.60
N LYS A 34 51.80 -23.98 -9.03
CA LYS A 34 51.87 -24.16 -7.57
C LYS A 34 52.32 -22.85 -6.92
N CYS A 35 51.64 -22.42 -5.87
CA CYS A 35 51.96 -21.20 -5.13
C CYS A 35 52.76 -21.53 -3.88
N ASP A 36 54.03 -21.11 -3.81
CA ASP A 36 54.89 -21.35 -2.65
C ASP A 36 54.82 -20.23 -1.59
N GLU A 37 54.21 -19.08 -1.93
CA GLU A 37 54.10 -17.92 -1.00
C GLU A 37 53.13 -18.17 0.16
N ALA A 38 52.07 -18.96 -0.04
CA ALA A 38 51.12 -19.31 1.01
C ALA A 38 51.77 -20.19 2.11
N LYS A 39 52.89 -20.86 1.82
CA LYS A 39 53.61 -21.69 2.80
C LYS A 39 54.61 -20.90 3.66
N ASN A 40 54.99 -19.69 3.26
CA ASN A 40 56.04 -18.91 3.93
C ASN A 40 55.54 -18.07 5.13
N GLY A 41 54.45 -18.48 5.78
CA GLY A 41 54.03 -17.95 7.10
C GLY A 41 53.50 -16.52 7.15
N LYS A 42 53.23 -15.86 6.02
CA LYS A 42 52.72 -14.47 6.01
C LYS A 42 51.19 -14.34 6.10
N LEU A 43 50.42 -15.42 5.94
CA LEU A 43 48.95 -15.42 5.95
C LEU A 43 48.41 -16.70 6.61
N GLU A 44 48.42 -16.76 7.95
CA GLU A 44 48.03 -17.98 8.70
C GLU A 44 46.59 -18.46 8.44
N HIS A 45 45.69 -17.55 8.04
CA HIS A 45 44.27 -17.82 7.77
C HIS A 45 43.95 -18.03 6.27
N VAL A 46 44.97 -18.12 5.40
CA VAL A 46 44.80 -18.37 3.96
C VAL A 46 45.45 -19.69 3.57
N GLU A 47 44.66 -20.62 3.04
CA GLU A 47 45.16 -21.89 2.51
C GLU A 47 45.05 -21.91 0.99
N TYR A 48 46.20 -22.10 0.33
CA TYR A 48 46.26 -22.29 -1.11
C TYR A 48 46.38 -23.77 -1.44
N ILE A 49 45.36 -24.31 -2.09
CA ILE A 49 45.33 -25.69 -2.56
C ILE A 49 45.63 -25.68 -4.05
N HIS A 50 46.56 -26.52 -4.49
CA HIS A 50 46.87 -26.68 -5.91
C HIS A 50 46.33 -28.02 -6.41
N ARG A 51 45.45 -28.00 -7.41
CA ARG A 51 44.92 -29.24 -8.01
C ARG A 51 44.77 -29.11 -9.53
N TYR A 52 45.49 -29.96 -10.25
CA TYR A 52 45.36 -30.06 -11.70
C TYR A 52 44.08 -30.80 -12.12
N GLY A 53 43.53 -30.43 -13.28
CA GLY A 53 42.45 -31.17 -13.94
C GLY A 53 41.05 -30.99 -13.35
N THR A 54 40.84 -30.07 -12.40
CA THR A 54 39.49 -29.78 -11.91
C THR A 54 38.71 -28.92 -12.91
N THR A 55 37.49 -29.34 -13.18
CA THR A 55 36.42 -28.58 -13.83
C THR A 55 35.85 -27.51 -12.88
N TRP A 56 34.94 -26.65 -13.36
CA TRP A 56 34.41 -25.53 -12.56
C TRP A 56 33.64 -25.98 -11.31
N ASN A 57 32.70 -26.92 -11.48
CA ASN A 57 31.89 -27.47 -10.39
C ASN A 57 32.72 -28.37 -9.48
N SER A 58 33.55 -29.26 -10.04
CA SER A 58 34.37 -30.16 -9.21
C SER A 58 35.39 -29.38 -8.36
N GLY A 59 35.93 -28.28 -8.89
CA GLY A 59 36.77 -27.36 -8.13
C GLY A 59 36.04 -26.73 -6.94
N ARG A 60 34.80 -26.27 -7.13
CA ARG A 60 33.97 -25.71 -6.05
C ARG A 60 33.58 -26.74 -4.99
N ASN A 61 33.26 -27.96 -5.41
CA ASN A 61 33.02 -29.05 -4.47
C ASN A 61 34.26 -29.35 -3.64
N TYR A 62 35.45 -29.27 -4.25
CA TYR A 62 36.70 -29.50 -3.54
C TYR A 62 37.03 -28.40 -2.51
N LEU A 63 36.79 -27.14 -2.87
CA LEU A 63 36.86 -26.01 -1.94
C LEU A 63 35.90 -26.19 -0.76
N TYR A 64 34.65 -26.57 -1.06
CA TYR A 64 33.64 -26.85 -0.04
C TYR A 64 34.07 -27.97 0.91
N GLU A 65 34.56 -29.10 0.38
CA GLU A 65 35.04 -30.22 1.19
C GLU A 65 36.20 -29.83 2.12
N HIS A 66 37.14 -29.01 1.64
CA HIS A 66 38.24 -28.51 2.47
C HIS A 66 37.73 -27.55 3.55
N ALA A 67 36.81 -26.65 3.19
CA ALA A 67 36.17 -25.75 4.15
C ALA A 67 35.43 -26.52 5.27
N MET A 68 34.74 -27.61 4.93
CA MET A 68 34.07 -28.45 5.93
C MET A 68 35.05 -29.21 6.85
N LYS A 69 36.21 -29.62 6.35
CA LYS A 69 37.23 -30.36 7.13
C LYS A 69 37.97 -29.50 8.14
N ARG A 70 38.06 -28.19 7.89
CA ARG A 70 38.79 -27.22 8.73
C ARG A 70 38.12 -26.96 10.10
N LYS A 71 36.94 -27.55 10.36
CA LYS A 71 36.17 -27.47 11.63
C LYS A 71 35.90 -26.03 12.11
N THR A 72 35.80 -25.08 11.20
CA THR A 72 35.45 -23.69 11.52
C THR A 72 33.95 -23.48 11.29
N ALA A 73 33.24 -23.10 12.37
CA ALA A 73 31.80 -22.89 12.37
C ALA A 73 31.46 -21.53 11.72
N TYR A 74 31.56 -21.44 10.39
CA TYR A 74 31.19 -20.23 9.66
C TYR A 74 29.68 -20.09 9.51
N LEU A 75 29.21 -18.86 9.70
CA LEU A 75 27.84 -18.48 9.41
C LEU A 75 27.57 -18.44 7.89
N TYR A 76 28.54 -17.99 7.10
CA TYR A 76 28.47 -17.90 5.63
C TYR A 76 29.71 -18.48 4.95
N TYR A 77 29.49 -19.18 3.84
CA TYR A 77 30.53 -19.71 2.95
C TYR A 77 30.52 -18.91 1.65
N ILE A 78 31.58 -18.12 1.43
CA ILE A 78 31.72 -17.26 0.26
C ILE A 78 32.64 -17.93 -0.77
N PHE A 79 32.11 -18.14 -1.97
CA PHE A 79 32.84 -18.67 -3.11
C PHE A 79 33.11 -17.54 -4.10
N VAL A 80 34.39 -17.30 -4.38
CA VAL A 80 34.87 -16.29 -5.31
C VAL A 80 35.92 -16.88 -6.24
N ASP A 81 35.85 -16.56 -7.53
CA ASP A 81 36.85 -16.99 -8.50
C ASP A 81 38.14 -16.14 -8.37
N GLU A 82 39.32 -16.73 -8.63
CA GLU A 82 40.63 -16.06 -8.45
C GLU A 82 40.89 -14.86 -9.39
N ASP A 83 40.03 -14.68 -10.40
CA ASP A 83 40.07 -13.61 -11.40
C ASP A 83 38.96 -12.56 -11.20
N ALA A 84 38.16 -12.70 -10.13
CA ALA A 84 37.06 -11.82 -9.77
C ALA A 84 37.51 -10.74 -8.76
N SER A 85 37.10 -9.49 -8.98
CA SER A 85 37.44 -8.36 -8.11
C SER A 85 36.20 -7.56 -7.72
N MET A 86 36.11 -7.14 -6.45
CA MET A 86 35.05 -6.26 -5.97
C MET A 86 35.37 -4.79 -6.25
N ARG A 87 34.34 -4.00 -6.57
CA ARG A 87 34.44 -2.54 -6.76
C ARG A 87 33.22 -1.84 -6.15
N PRO A 88 33.36 -0.59 -5.70
CA PRO A 88 32.20 0.21 -5.31
C PRO A 88 31.23 0.34 -6.48
N ASN A 89 29.93 0.29 -6.20
CA ASN A 89 28.95 0.68 -7.20
C ASN A 89 28.86 2.21 -7.30
N VAL A 90 29.26 2.78 -8.44
CA VAL A 90 29.23 4.23 -8.71
C VAL A 90 27.82 4.83 -8.68
N ASP A 91 26.79 4.00 -8.88
CA ASP A 91 25.38 4.42 -8.83
C ASP A 91 24.79 4.31 -7.40
N SER A 92 25.59 3.92 -6.40
CA SER A 92 25.16 3.87 -5.00
C SER A 92 25.42 5.19 -4.28
N ASN A 93 24.42 5.65 -3.51
CA ASN A 93 24.54 6.81 -2.62
C ASN A 93 25.18 6.47 -1.26
N VAL A 94 25.60 5.22 -1.05
CA VAL A 94 26.20 4.74 0.21
C VAL A 94 27.72 4.83 0.12
N ASN A 95 28.35 5.50 1.09
CA ASN A 95 29.80 5.58 1.15
C ASN A 95 30.39 4.28 1.72
N VAL A 96 30.63 3.29 0.86
CA VAL A 96 31.20 1.96 1.22
C VAL A 96 32.69 2.04 1.63
N THR A 97 33.34 3.20 1.42
CA THR A 97 34.80 3.35 1.62
C THR A 97 35.25 3.37 3.09
N SER A 98 34.36 3.67 4.05
CA SER A 98 34.73 3.77 5.47
C SER A 98 34.89 2.41 6.18
N LEU A 99 34.21 1.36 5.71
CA LEU A 99 34.26 0.02 6.31
C LEU A 99 35.08 -0.99 5.48
N GLY A 100 35.33 -0.69 4.20
CA GLY A 100 35.90 -1.64 3.23
C GLY A 100 34.83 -2.48 2.53
N LEU A 101 35.07 -2.83 1.25
CA LEU A 101 34.07 -3.48 0.38
C LEU A 101 33.61 -4.83 0.90
N TRP A 102 34.55 -5.67 1.34
CA TRP A 102 34.28 -7.00 1.87
C TRP A 102 33.51 -6.93 3.19
N ARG A 103 33.96 -6.08 4.12
CA ARG A 103 33.29 -5.93 5.41
C ARG A 103 31.87 -5.39 5.28
N SER A 104 31.66 -4.49 4.33
CA SER A 104 30.33 -3.98 4.02
C SER A 104 29.40 -5.07 3.46
N PHE A 105 29.93 -6.02 2.68
CA PHE A 105 29.18 -7.16 2.18
C PHE A 105 28.91 -8.18 3.30
N GLU A 106 29.87 -8.48 4.17
CA GLU A 106 29.68 -9.35 5.33
C GLU A 106 28.61 -8.82 6.28
N ASN A 107 28.63 -7.52 6.60
CA ASN A 107 27.61 -6.90 7.45
C ASN A 107 26.20 -7.08 6.84
N PHE A 108 26.10 -6.98 5.51
CA PHE A 108 24.87 -7.29 4.79
C PHE A 108 24.47 -8.77 4.95
N LEU A 109 25.40 -9.72 4.85
CA LEU A 109 25.06 -11.13 5.04
C LEU A 109 24.51 -11.41 6.45
N VAL A 110 25.14 -10.83 7.48
CA VAL A 110 24.71 -10.99 8.88
C VAL A 110 23.35 -10.32 9.12
N GLU A 111 23.10 -9.15 8.56
CA GLU A 111 21.82 -8.42 8.72
C GLU A 111 20.62 -9.22 8.18
N TYR A 112 20.83 -10.10 7.21
CA TYR A 112 19.76 -10.81 6.50
C TYR A 112 19.83 -12.34 6.60
N GLU A 113 20.39 -12.89 7.68
CA GLU A 113 20.45 -14.35 7.92
C GLU A 113 19.06 -15.01 8.15
N PRO A 114 18.84 -16.27 7.72
CA PRO A 114 19.65 -17.04 6.76
C PRO A 114 19.38 -16.59 5.32
N ALA A 115 20.42 -16.25 4.56
CA ALA A 115 20.31 -15.86 3.15
C ALA A 115 21.30 -16.54 2.21
N VAL A 116 21.01 -16.47 0.91
CA VAL A 116 21.98 -16.63 -0.16
C VAL A 116 22.29 -15.22 -0.68
N GLY A 117 23.48 -14.73 -0.38
CA GLY A 117 23.90 -13.37 -0.70
C GLY A 117 24.79 -13.33 -1.94
N ILE A 118 24.59 -12.30 -2.77
CA ILE A 118 25.37 -12.07 -4.00
C ILE A 118 25.55 -10.57 -4.25
N THR A 119 26.40 -10.22 -5.21
CA THR A 119 26.62 -8.84 -5.69
C THR A 119 26.19 -8.68 -7.14
N ALA A 120 26.12 -7.44 -7.65
CA ALA A 120 25.88 -7.21 -9.07
C ALA A 120 27.12 -7.56 -9.91
N TYR A 121 26.92 -8.17 -11.09
CA TYR A 121 28.00 -8.62 -11.98
C TYR A 121 28.24 -7.66 -13.16
N CYS A 122 29.51 -7.38 -13.45
CA CYS A 122 30.00 -6.52 -14.52
C CYS A 122 30.96 -7.30 -15.44
N HIS A 123 30.66 -7.38 -16.74
CA HIS A 123 31.51 -8.05 -17.74
C HIS A 123 32.46 -7.04 -18.42
N GLY A 124 33.78 -7.25 -18.32
CA GLY A 124 34.81 -6.44 -18.99
C GLY A 124 35.23 -5.16 -18.25
N LYS A 125 36.03 -4.30 -18.91
CA LYS A 125 36.58 -3.04 -18.33
C LYS A 125 35.55 -1.91 -18.16
N SER A 126 34.28 -2.14 -18.46
CA SER A 126 33.21 -1.13 -18.34
C SER A 126 32.84 -0.91 -16.87
N ASN A 127 32.76 0.36 -16.46
CA ASN A 127 32.29 0.75 -15.12
C ASN A 127 30.76 0.63 -14.93
N ARG A 128 30.00 0.28 -15.98
CA ARG A 128 28.54 0.12 -15.92
C ARG A 128 28.14 -1.35 -16.07
N CYS A 129 27.46 -1.91 -15.07
CA CYS A 129 26.92 -3.27 -15.13
C CYS A 129 25.64 -3.28 -15.99
N LYS A 130 25.55 -4.18 -16.98
CA LYS A 130 24.37 -4.32 -17.87
C LYS A 130 23.06 -4.63 -17.11
N TRP A 131 23.15 -5.12 -15.88
CA TRP A 131 22.02 -5.58 -15.05
C TRP A 131 21.21 -4.48 -14.34
N GLN A 132 21.55 -3.20 -14.50
CA GLN A 132 20.88 -2.08 -13.82
C GLN A 132 20.07 -1.15 -14.72
N ARG A 133 19.92 -1.43 -16.03
CA ARG A 133 19.24 -0.51 -16.97
C ARG A 133 17.79 -0.11 -16.62
N ASN A 134 17.10 -0.78 -15.68
CA ASN A 134 15.66 -0.58 -15.42
C ASN A 134 15.20 -0.62 -13.95
N LYS A 135 16.01 -0.21 -12.95
CA LYS A 135 15.53 -0.18 -11.54
C LYS A 135 15.73 1.17 -10.84
N PRO A 136 14.76 1.64 -10.04
CA PRO A 136 14.80 2.94 -9.38
C PRO A 136 15.84 2.99 -8.25
N GLY A 137 16.55 4.10 -8.13
CA GLY A 137 17.57 4.35 -7.11
C GLY A 137 17.03 4.24 -5.68
N GLY A 138 17.79 3.56 -4.82
CA GLY A 138 17.52 3.34 -3.39
C GLY A 138 18.62 2.48 -2.77
N ASN A 139 18.70 2.44 -1.43
CA ASN A 139 19.78 1.86 -0.59
C ASN A 139 20.02 0.33 -0.73
N GLY A 140 20.22 -0.16 -1.95
CA GLY A 140 21.19 -1.20 -2.27
C GLY A 140 20.97 -2.62 -1.77
N VAL A 141 19.76 -3.05 -1.40
CA VAL A 141 19.47 -4.49 -1.19
C VAL A 141 18.26 -4.89 -2.03
N TYR A 142 18.41 -5.94 -2.85
CA TYR A 142 17.35 -6.41 -3.74
C TYR A 142 17.10 -7.90 -3.57
N VAL A 143 15.86 -8.28 -3.28
CA VAL A 143 15.45 -9.68 -3.32
C VAL A 143 15.40 -10.16 -4.78
N LEU A 144 16.13 -11.21 -5.12
CA LEU A 144 16.06 -11.82 -6.44
C LEU A 144 14.86 -12.76 -6.55
N SER A 145 14.18 -12.62 -7.68
CA SER A 145 12.99 -13.39 -8.00
C SER A 145 13.33 -14.67 -8.82
N GLY A 146 14.64 -14.92 -9.04
CA GLY A 146 15.23 -16.10 -9.68
C GLY A 146 15.68 -15.88 -11.12
N TRP A 147 16.86 -16.43 -11.43
CA TRP A 147 17.47 -16.75 -12.74
C TRP A 147 18.78 -16.05 -13.15
N LEU A 148 19.26 -15.00 -12.47
CA LEU A 148 20.55 -14.41 -12.82
C LEU A 148 21.37 -14.05 -11.59
N PHE A 149 22.20 -14.99 -11.16
CA PHE A 149 23.41 -14.67 -10.42
C PHE A 149 24.58 -15.41 -11.04
N ASP A 150 25.66 -14.66 -11.25
CA ASP A 150 26.87 -15.20 -11.84
C ASP A 150 27.53 -16.13 -10.82
N ALA A 151 28.10 -17.20 -11.33
CA ALA A 151 28.68 -18.22 -10.50
C ALA A 151 30.00 -17.75 -9.88
N CYS A 152 30.68 -16.77 -10.49
CA CYS A 152 31.96 -16.24 -10.03
C CYS A 152 31.96 -15.69 -8.59
N PHE A 153 30.81 -15.32 -8.03
CA PHE A 153 30.73 -14.80 -6.66
C PHE A 153 29.39 -15.17 -5.98
N ASN A 154 29.44 -15.98 -4.92
CA ASN A 154 28.26 -16.45 -4.20
C ASN A 154 28.53 -16.65 -2.70
N ALA A 155 27.62 -16.22 -1.84
CA ALA A 155 27.67 -16.49 -0.41
C ALA A 155 26.47 -17.35 0.03
N PHE A 156 26.74 -18.48 0.67
CA PHE A 156 25.71 -19.39 1.17
C PHE A 156 25.74 -19.43 2.70
N HIS A 157 24.63 -19.14 3.34
CA HIS A 157 24.47 -19.35 4.78
C HIS A 157 24.64 -20.84 5.14
N HIS A 158 25.17 -21.15 6.32
CA HIS A 158 25.44 -22.54 6.74
C HIS A 158 24.20 -23.44 6.68
N ASP A 159 23.03 -22.94 7.13
CA ASP A 159 21.76 -23.66 7.04
C ASP A 159 21.27 -23.88 5.60
N ALA A 160 21.83 -23.14 4.63
CA ALA A 160 21.47 -23.30 3.23
C ALA A 160 22.26 -24.42 2.54
N LEU A 161 23.47 -24.71 3.02
CA LEU A 161 24.40 -25.64 2.38
C LEU A 161 23.83 -27.04 2.11
N PRO A 162 23.15 -27.73 3.06
CA PRO A 162 22.68 -29.11 2.84
C PRO A 162 21.67 -29.24 1.69
N TYR A 163 21.07 -28.12 1.30
CA TYR A 163 20.05 -28.06 0.25
C TYR A 163 20.62 -27.64 -1.10
N LEU A 164 21.78 -26.97 -1.13
CA LEU A 164 22.32 -26.32 -2.32
C LEU A 164 23.62 -26.95 -2.84
N LEU A 165 24.45 -27.50 -1.95
CA LEU A 165 25.74 -28.09 -2.27
C LEU A 165 25.79 -29.58 -1.85
N PRO A 166 26.67 -30.40 -2.47
CA PRO A 166 27.63 -30.06 -3.53
C PRO A 166 26.96 -29.82 -4.91
N TYR A 167 27.69 -29.17 -5.81
CA TYR A 167 27.29 -29.04 -7.22
C TYR A 167 27.17 -30.41 -7.88
N ASN A 168 26.13 -30.57 -8.72
CA ASN A 168 25.94 -31.75 -9.54
C ASN A 168 26.95 -31.77 -10.72
N LEU A 169 27.69 -32.86 -10.89
CA LEU A 169 28.73 -32.97 -11.93
C LEU A 169 28.25 -33.62 -13.24
N LYS A 170 27.00 -34.13 -13.29
CA LYS A 170 26.50 -35.01 -14.38
C LYS A 170 26.59 -34.41 -15.79
N ASN A 171 26.45 -33.08 -15.94
CA ASN A 171 26.48 -32.38 -17.23
C ASN A 171 27.69 -31.45 -17.37
N GLU A 172 28.68 -31.59 -16.50
CA GLU A 172 29.78 -30.64 -16.43
C GLU A 172 30.66 -30.62 -17.68
N ASN A 173 30.88 -31.79 -18.30
CA ASN A 173 31.63 -31.90 -19.55
C ASN A 173 30.90 -31.25 -20.75
N LYS A 174 29.59 -30.99 -20.62
CA LYS A 174 28.78 -30.28 -21.63
C LYS A 174 28.80 -28.78 -21.40
N SER A 175 28.46 -28.35 -20.18
CA SER A 175 28.62 -26.96 -19.76
C SER A 175 28.48 -26.79 -18.26
N TRP A 176 29.32 -25.93 -17.68
CA TRP A 176 29.23 -25.56 -16.25
C TRP A 176 27.88 -24.91 -15.89
N ILE A 177 27.22 -24.27 -16.86
CA ILE A 177 26.00 -23.49 -16.62
C ILE A 177 24.82 -24.36 -16.15
N TYR A 178 24.77 -25.64 -16.51
CA TYR A 178 23.68 -26.55 -16.10
C TYR A 178 23.64 -26.71 -14.58
N SER A 179 24.80 -26.93 -13.98
CA SER A 179 24.96 -27.10 -12.54
C SER A 179 24.73 -25.79 -11.78
N GLN A 180 25.13 -24.66 -12.36
CA GLN A 180 24.81 -23.34 -11.81
C GLN A 180 23.31 -23.04 -11.82
N HIS A 181 22.62 -23.31 -12.93
CA HIS A 181 21.17 -23.15 -13.02
C HIS A 181 20.44 -24.05 -12.03
N TYR A 182 20.96 -25.26 -11.81
CA TYR A 182 20.45 -26.18 -10.82
C TYR A 182 20.53 -25.60 -9.41
N VAL A 183 21.70 -25.11 -8.97
CA VAL A 183 21.87 -24.46 -7.66
C VAL A 183 21.01 -23.21 -7.53
N ALA A 184 20.94 -22.37 -8.58
CA ALA A 184 20.08 -21.18 -8.59
C ALA A 184 18.59 -21.54 -8.44
N THR A 185 18.16 -22.64 -9.04
CA THR A 185 16.79 -23.14 -8.96
C THR A 185 16.47 -23.70 -7.58
N LEU A 186 17.39 -24.47 -6.98
CA LEU A 186 17.25 -24.96 -5.61
C LEU A 186 17.24 -23.80 -4.60
N ALA A 187 18.11 -22.80 -4.77
CA ALA A 187 18.16 -21.59 -3.95
C ALA A 187 16.81 -20.86 -4.00
N LYS A 188 16.26 -20.68 -5.20
CA LYS A 188 14.91 -20.10 -5.38
C LYS A 188 13.82 -20.93 -4.71
N HIS A 189 13.86 -22.26 -4.82
CA HIS A 189 12.83 -23.14 -4.32
C HIS A 189 12.82 -23.19 -2.78
N TYR A 190 13.98 -23.47 -2.19
CA TYR A 190 14.12 -23.64 -0.75
C TYR A 190 14.18 -22.31 0.00
N PHE A 191 14.81 -21.28 -0.58
CA PHE A 191 15.15 -19.99 0.06
C PHE A 191 14.47 -18.78 -0.61
N SER A 192 13.29 -18.97 -1.22
CA SER A 192 12.52 -17.88 -1.85
C SER A 192 12.30 -16.71 -0.88
N GLY A 193 12.74 -15.50 -1.27
CA GLY A 193 12.69 -14.31 -0.40
C GLY A 193 13.98 -14.04 0.37
N SER A 194 14.87 -15.03 0.49
CA SER A 194 16.16 -14.96 1.16
C SER A 194 17.34 -15.07 0.19
N VAL A 195 17.11 -14.90 -1.12
CA VAL A 195 18.18 -14.74 -2.12
C VAL A 195 18.33 -13.24 -2.41
N LEU A 196 19.44 -12.64 -1.97
CA LEU A 196 19.58 -11.19 -1.84
C LEU A 196 20.80 -10.67 -2.62
N ILE A 197 20.61 -9.63 -3.42
CA ILE A 197 21.69 -8.87 -4.04
C ILE A 197 22.04 -7.67 -3.16
N TYR A 198 23.32 -7.57 -2.82
CA TYR A 198 23.92 -6.33 -2.34
C TYR A 198 24.32 -5.45 -3.52
N GLY A 199 23.58 -4.35 -3.70
CA GLY A 199 23.68 -3.41 -4.81
C GLY A 199 24.67 -2.27 -4.61
N ASN A 200 25.35 -2.19 -3.45
CA ASN A 200 26.37 -1.17 -3.19
C ASN A 200 27.77 -1.59 -3.64
N VAL A 201 27.96 -2.89 -3.92
CA VAL A 201 29.23 -3.47 -4.38
C VAL A 201 28.98 -4.27 -5.65
N ASN A 202 29.87 -4.11 -6.62
CA ASN A 202 29.87 -4.85 -7.88
C ASN A 202 31.03 -5.85 -7.88
N ILE A 203 30.84 -6.99 -8.55
CA ILE A 203 31.92 -7.92 -8.89
C ILE A 203 32.26 -7.80 -10.38
N VAL A 204 33.55 -7.77 -10.69
CA VAL A 204 34.09 -7.68 -12.05
C VAL A 204 35.00 -8.88 -12.28
N ASN A 205 34.74 -9.67 -13.32
CA ASN A 205 35.67 -10.70 -13.79
C ASN A 205 36.50 -10.13 -14.96
N GLY A 206 37.81 -10.04 -14.77
CA GLY A 206 38.75 -9.45 -15.71
C GLY A 206 39.39 -10.43 -16.70
N GLY A 207 39.31 -11.73 -16.46
CA GLY A 207 40.07 -12.73 -17.20
C GLY A 207 39.39 -14.10 -17.21
N HIS A 208 38.29 -14.22 -17.95
CA HIS A 208 37.47 -15.42 -17.97
C HIS A 208 38.29 -16.67 -18.39
N ARG A 209 38.49 -17.62 -17.46
CA ARG A 209 38.99 -18.97 -17.79
C ARG A 209 38.13 -19.62 -18.88
N GLU A 210 38.74 -20.39 -19.76
CA GLU A 210 38.00 -21.26 -20.67
C GLU A 210 37.37 -22.43 -19.90
N TYR A 211 36.06 -22.55 -20.03
CA TYR A 211 35.27 -23.66 -19.50
C TYR A 211 34.52 -24.32 -20.65
N PRO A 212 34.15 -25.60 -20.54
CA PRO A 212 33.25 -26.24 -21.51
C PRO A 212 32.01 -25.37 -21.73
N ARG A 213 31.83 -24.91 -22.97
CA ARG A 213 30.71 -24.09 -23.43
C ARG A 213 30.14 -24.80 -24.65
N THR A 214 28.87 -25.21 -24.57
CA THR A 214 28.13 -25.62 -25.78
C THR A 214 27.68 -24.37 -26.55
N SER A 215 27.88 -24.36 -27.86
CA SER A 215 27.44 -23.32 -28.79
C SER A 215 26.03 -23.56 -29.34
N ASP A 216 25.33 -24.60 -28.89
CA ASP A 216 24.02 -25.03 -29.41
C ASP A 216 22.88 -24.03 -29.06
N PRO A 217 22.11 -23.52 -30.04
CA PRO A 217 20.93 -22.68 -29.82
C PRO A 217 19.72 -23.36 -29.16
N GLU A 218 19.57 -24.69 -29.23
CA GLU A 218 18.49 -25.44 -28.53
C GLU A 218 18.68 -25.47 -26.99
N ARG A 219 19.80 -24.91 -26.51
CA ARG A 219 20.25 -24.78 -25.12
C ARG A 219 19.20 -24.36 -24.10
N PHE A 220 18.28 -23.45 -24.42
CA PHE A 220 17.29 -22.97 -23.43
C PHE A 220 16.13 -23.96 -23.22
N LYS A 221 15.69 -24.66 -24.27
CA LYS A 221 14.55 -25.58 -24.20
C LYS A 221 14.93 -26.88 -23.47
N GLU A 222 16.10 -27.43 -23.78
CA GLU A 222 16.60 -28.65 -23.14
C GLU A 222 16.98 -28.41 -21.67
N GLN A 223 17.49 -27.21 -21.35
CA GLN A 223 17.75 -26.77 -19.97
C GLN A 223 16.48 -26.75 -19.12
N ASP A 224 15.42 -26.10 -19.61
CA ASP A 224 14.17 -25.99 -18.86
C ASP A 224 13.50 -27.36 -18.63
N LEU A 225 13.55 -28.26 -19.62
CA LEU A 225 12.98 -29.61 -19.51
C LEU A 225 13.72 -30.51 -18.51
N VAL A 226 15.06 -30.49 -18.54
CA VAL A 226 15.90 -31.28 -17.63
C VAL A 226 15.83 -30.74 -16.21
N ILE A 227 15.84 -29.41 -16.03
CA ILE A 227 15.72 -28.76 -14.72
C ILE A 227 14.33 -29.01 -14.13
N SER A 228 13.26 -28.89 -14.94
CA SER A 228 11.88 -29.14 -14.50
C SER A 228 11.69 -30.58 -13.98
N LYS A 229 12.11 -31.59 -14.75
CA LYS A 229 12.05 -33.01 -14.33
C LYS A 229 12.84 -33.29 -13.04
N TYR A 230 14.00 -32.66 -12.86
CA TYR A 230 14.85 -32.86 -11.68
C TYR A 230 14.28 -32.17 -10.43
N VAL A 231 13.75 -30.95 -10.59
CA VAL A 231 13.09 -30.20 -9.50
C VAL A 231 11.85 -30.93 -9.02
N ASP A 232 11.05 -31.50 -9.93
CA ASP A 232 9.88 -32.32 -9.58
C ASP A 232 10.24 -33.59 -8.79
N LEU A 233 11.38 -34.22 -9.10
CA LEU A 233 11.88 -35.39 -8.36
C LEU A 233 12.37 -35.04 -6.94
N ILE A 234 12.97 -33.86 -6.77
CA ILE A 234 13.59 -33.43 -5.51
C ILE A 234 12.57 -32.79 -4.57
N THR A 235 11.60 -32.05 -5.11
CA THR A 235 10.50 -31.47 -4.34
C THR A 235 9.58 -32.53 -3.72
N LYS A 236 9.52 -33.72 -4.33
CA LYS A 236 8.82 -34.89 -3.76
C LYS A 236 9.62 -35.63 -2.68
N SER A 237 10.96 -35.51 -2.65
CA SER A 237 11.83 -36.36 -1.81
C SER A 237 12.50 -35.65 -0.63
N ARG A 238 12.61 -34.31 -0.62
CA ARG A 238 13.25 -33.56 0.48
C ARG A 238 12.25 -32.69 1.25
N LYS A 239 12.18 -32.89 2.58
CA LYS A 239 11.45 -32.00 3.50
C LYS A 239 11.99 -30.57 3.39
N LYS A 240 11.08 -29.58 3.46
CA LYS A 240 11.45 -28.15 3.52
C LYS A 240 12.15 -27.86 4.87
N PRO A 241 13.10 -26.90 4.92
CA PRO A 241 13.77 -26.54 6.16
C PRO A 241 12.80 -26.00 7.22
N GLU A 242 12.99 -26.38 8.48
CA GLU A 242 12.12 -25.99 9.61
C GLU A 242 12.16 -24.48 9.94
N TRP A 243 13.25 -23.78 9.60
CA TRP A 243 13.42 -22.35 9.86
C TRP A 243 12.49 -21.44 9.05
N LYS A 244 11.76 -21.97 8.04
CA LYS A 244 10.69 -21.23 7.34
C LYS A 244 9.57 -20.73 8.26
N ASN A 245 9.51 -21.25 9.50
CA ASN A 245 8.59 -20.77 10.53
C ASN A 245 9.14 -19.57 11.33
N ARG A 246 10.42 -19.20 11.21
CA ARG A 246 11.05 -18.07 11.95
C ARG A 246 11.11 -16.77 11.16
N ILE A 247 11.13 -16.83 9.83
CA ILE A 247 10.93 -15.63 9.01
C ILE A 247 9.44 -15.32 9.03
N ASN A 248 9.08 -14.19 9.62
CA ASN A 248 7.70 -13.72 9.67
C ASN A 248 7.25 -13.34 8.25
N VAL A 249 6.82 -14.35 7.48
CA VAL A 249 6.33 -14.20 6.10
C VAL A 249 5.13 -13.23 6.05
N SER A 250 4.48 -12.93 7.19
CA SER A 250 3.45 -11.89 7.28
C SER A 250 4.00 -10.48 7.03
N GLU A 251 5.18 -10.12 7.55
CA GLU A 251 5.74 -8.77 7.38
C GLU A 251 6.35 -8.54 5.99
N THR A 252 6.92 -9.58 5.36
CA THR A 252 7.53 -9.46 4.02
C THR A 252 6.50 -9.55 2.90
N MET A 253 5.41 -10.31 3.08
CA MET A 253 4.30 -10.30 2.12
C MET A 253 3.60 -8.93 2.10
N ASP A 254 3.52 -8.22 3.22
CA ASP A 254 2.71 -7.01 3.32
C ASP A 254 3.24 -5.82 2.50
N LYS A 255 4.56 -5.70 2.30
CA LYS A 255 5.16 -4.68 1.40
C LYS A 255 5.27 -5.12 -0.06
N HIS A 256 5.28 -6.43 -0.35
CA HIS A 256 5.54 -6.95 -1.70
C HIS A 256 4.30 -7.44 -2.45
N PHE A 257 3.17 -7.70 -1.78
CA PHE A 257 1.97 -8.24 -2.42
C PHE A 257 1.47 -7.37 -3.59
N CYS A 258 1.54 -6.03 -3.48
CA CYS A 258 1.18 -5.13 -4.57
C CYS A 258 2.12 -5.17 -5.78
N LYS A 259 3.39 -5.57 -5.63
CA LYS A 259 4.36 -5.72 -6.75
C LYS A 259 4.37 -7.13 -7.35
N CYS A 260 3.83 -8.12 -6.65
CA CYS A 260 3.85 -9.54 -7.04
C CYS A 260 2.66 -9.99 -7.90
N TYR A 261 1.83 -9.07 -8.41
CA TYR A 261 0.66 -9.40 -9.26
C TYR A 261 1.00 -10.33 -10.45
N LYS A 262 2.24 -10.28 -10.94
CA LYS A 262 2.74 -11.16 -12.03
C LYS A 262 3.01 -12.62 -11.64
N ARG A 263 2.82 -13.03 -10.37
CA ARG A 263 3.13 -14.38 -9.86
C ARG A 263 1.98 -15.07 -9.13
N ILE A 264 0.77 -14.54 -9.23
CA ILE A 264 -0.41 -15.07 -8.52
C ILE A 264 -0.74 -16.51 -8.92
N THR A 265 -0.34 -16.96 -10.12
CA THR A 265 -0.65 -18.30 -10.63
C THR A 265 -0.14 -19.45 -9.77
N VAL A 266 1.00 -19.29 -9.07
CA VAL A 266 1.55 -20.36 -8.21
C VAL A 266 0.87 -20.41 -6.84
N LEU A 267 0.45 -19.25 -6.31
CA LEU A 267 -0.26 -19.18 -5.03
C LEU A 267 -1.77 -19.31 -5.19
N ALA A 268 -2.30 -19.15 -6.41
CA ALA A 268 -3.73 -19.18 -6.69
C ALA A 268 -4.40 -20.47 -6.22
N PRO A 269 -3.85 -21.69 -6.44
CA PRO A 269 -4.47 -22.91 -5.93
C PRO A 269 -4.56 -22.94 -4.40
N ILE A 270 -3.49 -22.52 -3.70
CA ILE A 270 -3.46 -22.50 -2.24
C ILE A 270 -4.47 -21.46 -1.69
N VAL A 271 -4.48 -20.27 -2.27
CA VAL A 271 -5.42 -19.21 -1.89
C VAL A 271 -6.86 -19.64 -2.17
N HIS A 272 -7.09 -20.28 -3.32
CA HIS A 272 -8.38 -20.86 -3.68
C HIS A 272 -8.84 -21.90 -2.66
N ASP A 273 -7.96 -22.81 -2.23
CA ASP A 273 -8.30 -23.86 -1.26
C ASP A 273 -8.63 -23.27 0.12
N ILE A 274 -7.87 -22.26 0.56
CA ILE A 274 -8.15 -21.52 1.80
C ILE A 274 -9.51 -20.83 1.71
N ILE A 275 -9.80 -20.16 0.60
CA ILE A 275 -11.07 -19.46 0.38
C ILE A 275 -12.22 -20.46 0.37
N THR A 276 -12.08 -21.55 -0.38
CA THR A 276 -13.09 -22.60 -0.51
C THR A 276 -13.37 -23.26 0.83
N ALA A 277 -12.34 -23.60 1.61
CA ALA A 277 -12.49 -24.18 2.94
C ALA A 277 -13.19 -23.20 3.89
N SER A 278 -12.78 -21.93 3.90
CA SER A 278 -13.38 -20.87 4.71
C SER A 278 -14.87 -20.69 4.43
N ILE A 279 -15.26 -20.65 3.14
CA ILE A 279 -16.66 -20.53 2.72
C ILE A 279 -17.45 -21.79 3.10
N LYS A 280 -16.98 -22.99 2.74
CA LYS A 280 -17.67 -24.26 3.03
C LYS A 280 -17.88 -24.48 4.53
N GLN A 281 -16.90 -24.09 5.35
CA GLN A 281 -16.98 -24.22 6.80
C GLN A 281 -17.72 -23.06 7.47
N CYS A 282 -18.09 -22.02 6.72
CA CYS A 282 -18.68 -20.78 7.25
C CYS A 282 -17.82 -20.14 8.36
N LYS A 283 -16.49 -20.16 8.22
CA LYS A 283 -15.55 -19.70 9.25
C LYS A 283 -14.46 -18.81 8.68
N TYR A 284 -14.26 -17.64 9.32
CA TYR A 284 -13.10 -16.80 9.08
C TYR A 284 -11.84 -17.43 9.70
N PRO A 285 -10.73 -17.58 8.96
CA PRO A 285 -9.50 -18.17 9.48
C PRO A 285 -8.98 -17.43 10.71
N SER A 286 -8.69 -18.15 11.80
CA SER A 286 -8.22 -17.58 13.06
C SER A 286 -6.93 -16.76 12.92
N HIS A 287 -6.04 -17.19 12.03
CA HIS A 287 -4.74 -16.55 11.80
C HIS A 287 -4.88 -15.16 11.16
N TYR A 288 -6.04 -14.84 10.58
CA TYR A 288 -6.33 -13.54 9.97
C TYR A 288 -7.08 -12.59 10.92
N LYS A 289 -7.42 -13.05 12.13
CA LYS A 289 -8.18 -12.27 13.11
C LYS A 289 -7.31 -11.33 13.95
N HIS A 290 -6.00 -11.55 13.96
CA HIS A 290 -5.05 -10.68 14.65
C HIS A 290 -4.78 -9.42 13.82
N GLY A 291 -4.99 -8.24 14.41
CA GLY A 291 -4.73 -6.95 13.78
C GLY A 291 -3.54 -6.22 14.39
N LEU A 292 -2.62 -5.76 13.56
CA LEU A 292 -1.52 -4.92 14.00
C LEU A 292 -1.92 -3.44 13.85
N VAL A 293 -2.11 -2.75 14.96
CA VAL A 293 -2.63 -1.38 14.99
C VAL A 293 -1.48 -0.39 14.91
N THR A 294 -1.52 0.47 13.90
CA THR A 294 -0.63 1.64 13.80
C THR A 294 -1.42 2.90 14.14
N PRO A 295 -1.05 3.65 15.20
CA PRO A 295 -1.71 4.89 15.56
C PRO A 295 -1.32 6.00 14.57
N VAL A 296 -2.31 6.61 13.93
CA VAL A 296 -2.10 7.71 12.97
C VAL A 296 -2.74 8.99 13.50
N PRO A 297 -1.97 10.10 13.65
CA PRO A 297 -2.53 11.37 14.12
C PRO A 297 -3.61 11.92 13.17
N LYS A 298 -4.75 12.34 13.74
CA LYS A 298 -5.82 13.10 13.04
C LYS A 298 -5.43 14.56 12.83
N ALA A 299 -4.68 15.13 13.76
CA ALA A 299 -4.14 16.48 13.73
C ALA A 299 -2.69 16.48 14.27
N TYR A 300 -1.92 17.52 13.95
CA TYR A 300 -0.55 17.68 14.43
C TYR A 300 -0.34 19.06 15.09
N PRO A 301 0.31 19.11 16.26
CA PRO A 301 0.67 17.96 17.10
C PRO A 301 -0.59 17.33 17.74
N PRO A 302 -0.66 16.00 17.93
CA PRO A 302 -1.73 15.39 18.70
C PRO A 302 -1.62 15.80 20.17
N THR A 303 -2.76 16.11 20.80
CA THR A 303 -2.84 16.56 22.20
C THR A 303 -3.53 15.57 23.11
N ASP A 304 -4.45 14.76 22.57
CA ASP A 304 -5.21 13.76 23.30
C ASP A 304 -5.07 12.37 22.66
N ILE A 305 -4.60 11.39 23.44
CA ILE A 305 -4.38 10.01 22.96
C ILE A 305 -5.69 9.35 22.53
N SER A 306 -6.79 9.65 23.22
CA SER A 306 -8.07 9.00 23.06
C SER A 306 -8.82 9.48 21.80
N ASP A 307 -8.69 10.76 21.45
CA ASP A 307 -9.49 11.40 20.40
C ASP A 307 -8.66 11.83 19.18
N ASP A 308 -7.36 12.11 19.32
CA ASP A 308 -6.53 12.64 18.22
C ASP A 308 -5.84 11.56 17.38
N PHE A 309 -6.00 10.28 17.70
CA PHE A 309 -5.44 9.18 16.90
C PHE A 309 -6.52 8.35 16.19
N ARG A 310 -6.18 7.87 14.99
CA ARG A 310 -6.89 6.80 14.28
C ARG A 310 -6.13 5.50 14.48
N GLN A 311 -6.85 4.44 14.82
CA GLN A 311 -6.30 3.10 14.96
C GLN A 311 -6.42 2.38 13.61
N ILE A 312 -5.36 2.37 12.81
CA ILE A 312 -5.38 1.64 11.53
C ILE A 312 -4.91 0.21 11.77
N SER A 313 -5.79 -0.76 11.56
CA SER A 313 -5.46 -2.18 11.63
C SER A 313 -4.83 -2.65 10.32
N VAL A 314 -3.56 -3.02 10.38
CA VAL A 314 -2.90 -3.78 9.32
C VAL A 314 -3.36 -5.23 9.45
N LEU A 315 -4.09 -5.70 8.45
CA LEU A 315 -4.65 -7.06 8.36
C LEU A 315 -4.02 -7.83 7.20
N PRO A 316 -3.91 -9.17 7.30
CA PRO A 316 -3.32 -9.98 6.24
C PRO A 316 -4.04 -9.83 4.89
N HIS A 317 -3.27 -9.66 3.81
CA HIS A 317 -3.82 -9.47 2.45
C HIS A 317 -4.73 -10.61 1.99
N ILE A 318 -4.41 -11.86 2.31
CA ILE A 318 -5.27 -13.02 1.96
C ILE A 318 -6.63 -12.92 2.65
N GLY A 319 -6.67 -12.44 3.89
CA GLY A 319 -7.93 -12.14 4.59
C GLY A 319 -8.77 -11.12 3.83
N LYS A 320 -8.15 -10.04 3.32
CA LYS A 320 -8.84 -9.03 2.51
C LYS A 320 -9.35 -9.56 1.17
N ILE A 321 -8.64 -10.50 0.54
CA ILE A 321 -9.13 -11.18 -0.68
C ILE A 321 -10.37 -11.99 -0.35
N LEU A 322 -10.29 -12.81 0.69
CA LEU A 322 -11.40 -13.63 1.16
C LEU A 322 -12.64 -12.78 1.53
N GLU A 323 -12.44 -11.65 2.20
CA GLU A 323 -13.50 -10.68 2.51
C GLU A 323 -14.17 -10.12 1.26
N ARG A 324 -13.39 -9.77 0.22
CA ARG A 324 -13.93 -9.31 -1.06
C ARG A 324 -14.72 -10.39 -1.79
N VAL A 325 -14.24 -11.64 -1.76
CA VAL A 325 -14.98 -12.77 -2.33
C VAL A 325 -16.33 -12.94 -1.65
N GLN A 326 -16.37 -12.89 -0.31
CA GLN A 326 -17.63 -12.96 0.43
C GLN A 326 -18.57 -11.79 0.09
N LEU A 327 -18.05 -10.56 -0.04
CA LEU A 327 -18.87 -9.42 -0.48
C LEU A 327 -19.45 -9.63 -1.87
N GLN A 328 -18.67 -10.12 -2.82
CA GLN A 328 -19.13 -10.38 -4.19
C GLN A 328 -20.21 -11.47 -4.24
N LEU A 329 -20.04 -12.55 -3.47
CA LEU A 329 -20.99 -13.66 -3.44
C LEU A 329 -22.34 -13.27 -2.82
N ASN A 330 -22.35 -12.33 -1.88
CA ASN A 330 -23.54 -11.96 -1.11
C ASN A 330 -24.01 -10.52 -1.40
N GLN A 331 -23.54 -9.91 -2.49
CA GLN A 331 -23.86 -8.50 -2.80
C GLN A 331 -25.37 -8.27 -2.99
N ASN A 332 -26.08 -9.26 -3.55
CA ASN A 332 -27.53 -9.15 -3.82
C ASN A 332 -28.37 -9.31 -2.55
N ASP A 333 -27.83 -9.99 -1.53
CA ASP A 333 -28.49 -10.17 -0.24
C ASP A 333 -28.40 -8.91 0.63
N ILE A 334 -27.50 -7.98 0.29
CA ILE A 334 -27.24 -6.76 1.07
C ILE A 334 -27.86 -5.56 0.34
N THR A 335 -29.07 -5.18 0.76
CA THR A 335 -29.74 -3.97 0.28
C THR A 335 -29.68 -2.88 1.34
N LEU A 336 -29.08 -1.74 1.00
CA LEU A 336 -28.97 -0.56 1.85
C LEU A 336 -29.94 0.53 1.40
N ARG A 337 -30.35 1.42 2.31
CA ARG A 337 -31.23 2.54 1.98
C ARG A 337 -30.58 3.52 0.99
N SER A 338 -31.42 4.22 0.23
CA SER A 338 -30.99 5.22 -0.77
C SER A 338 -30.23 6.40 -0.16
N SER A 339 -30.44 6.68 1.12
CA SER A 339 -29.74 7.70 1.93
C SER A 339 -28.24 7.43 2.13
N GLN A 340 -27.76 6.18 1.97
CA GLN A 340 -26.36 5.81 2.26
C GLN A 340 -25.45 5.98 1.05
N HIS A 341 -24.68 7.06 1.00
CA HIS A 341 -23.70 7.34 -0.07
C HIS A 341 -22.30 6.80 0.21
N GLY A 342 -21.90 6.68 1.49
CA GLY A 342 -20.56 6.25 1.86
C GLY A 342 -20.38 4.76 1.61
N PHE A 343 -19.23 4.37 1.06
CA PHE A 343 -18.91 2.96 0.75
C PHE A 343 -19.92 2.23 -0.15
N THR A 344 -20.78 2.95 -0.84
CA THR A 344 -21.78 2.39 -1.78
C THR A 344 -21.28 2.57 -3.20
N SER A 345 -21.36 1.51 -4.02
CA SER A 345 -20.98 1.57 -5.44
C SER A 345 -21.78 2.63 -6.19
N GLY A 346 -21.16 3.30 -7.17
CA GLY A 346 -21.78 4.38 -7.95
C GLY A 346 -21.96 5.72 -7.20
N ARG A 347 -21.88 5.72 -5.87
CA ARG A 347 -22.05 6.92 -5.03
C ARG A 347 -20.69 7.55 -4.66
N SER A 348 -20.69 8.84 -4.37
CA SER A 348 -19.48 9.60 -4.02
C SER A 348 -19.81 10.74 -3.05
N THR A 349 -18.80 11.36 -2.45
CA THR A 349 -18.98 12.59 -1.66
C THR A 349 -19.68 13.67 -2.48
N THR A 350 -19.35 13.79 -3.77
CA THR A 350 -20.04 14.71 -4.69
C THR A 350 -21.51 14.37 -4.85
N SER A 351 -21.91 13.10 -5.00
CA SER A 351 -23.34 12.78 -5.12
C SER A 351 -24.10 13.00 -3.81
N ALA A 352 -23.48 12.72 -2.67
CA ALA A 352 -24.05 13.06 -1.37
C ALA A 352 -24.28 14.57 -1.23
N LEU A 353 -23.27 15.37 -1.58
CA LEU A 353 -23.38 16.83 -1.57
C LEU A 353 -24.49 17.33 -2.51
N ILE A 354 -24.60 16.79 -3.73
CA ILE A 354 -25.70 17.14 -4.65
C ILE A 354 -27.06 16.81 -4.03
N SER A 355 -27.23 15.60 -3.49
CA SER A 355 -28.46 15.15 -2.82
C SER A 355 -28.86 16.03 -1.63
N ILE A 356 -27.89 16.62 -0.94
CA ILE A 356 -28.10 17.52 0.20
C ILE A 356 -28.40 18.94 -0.28
N THR A 357 -27.54 19.52 -1.10
CA THR A 357 -27.60 20.95 -1.40
C THR A 357 -28.65 21.31 -2.45
N GLN A 358 -28.96 20.42 -3.39
CA GLN A 358 -29.93 20.73 -4.44
C GLN A 358 -31.35 20.95 -3.87
N PRO A 359 -31.88 20.10 -2.97
CA PRO A 359 -33.12 20.40 -2.27
C PRO A 359 -33.08 21.70 -1.48
N TRP A 360 -31.93 22.04 -0.86
CA TRP A 360 -31.79 23.29 -0.12
C TRP A 360 -31.85 24.51 -1.03
N PHE A 361 -31.19 24.47 -2.19
CA PHE A 361 -31.30 25.52 -3.20
C PHE A 361 -32.75 25.67 -3.68
N ASN A 362 -33.41 24.58 -4.04
CA ASN A 362 -34.80 24.62 -4.51
C ASN A 362 -35.76 25.15 -3.43
N ALA A 363 -35.55 24.80 -2.17
CA ALA A 363 -36.39 25.25 -1.06
C ALA A 363 -36.18 26.71 -0.70
N THR A 364 -34.99 27.26 -0.94
CA THR A 364 -34.63 28.64 -0.60
C THR A 364 -34.70 29.58 -1.79
N ASP A 365 -34.96 29.07 -2.99
CA ASP A 365 -35.22 29.90 -4.16
C ASP A 365 -36.57 30.64 -4.03
N ASN A 366 -36.57 31.93 -4.36
CA ASN A 366 -37.69 32.85 -4.15
C ASN A 366 -38.94 32.52 -4.99
N THR A 367 -38.85 31.51 -5.86
CA THR A 367 -39.95 30.98 -6.67
C THR A 367 -40.95 30.17 -5.83
N CYS A 368 -40.50 29.56 -4.72
CA CYS A 368 -41.35 28.80 -3.81
C CYS A 368 -41.93 29.69 -2.69
N ARG A 369 -43.10 30.30 -2.94
CA ARG A 369 -43.69 31.31 -2.04
C ARG A 369 -43.99 30.83 -0.62
N ASP A 370 -44.18 29.52 -0.42
CA ASP A 370 -44.63 28.97 0.86
C ASP A 370 -43.48 28.45 1.76
N LYS A 371 -42.25 28.35 1.23
CA LYS A 371 -41.08 27.86 1.96
C LYS A 371 -40.38 28.99 2.71
N ALA A 372 -39.98 28.71 3.95
CA ALA A 372 -39.36 29.65 4.86
C ALA A 372 -37.84 29.50 4.92
N GLY A 373 -37.35 28.28 5.08
CA GLY A 373 -35.92 28.01 5.19
C GLY A 373 -35.59 26.53 5.37
N ILE A 374 -34.31 26.23 5.49
CA ILE A 374 -33.80 24.89 5.81
C ILE A 374 -33.15 24.93 7.18
N HIS A 375 -33.53 23.99 8.05
CA HIS A 375 -32.79 23.68 9.27
C HIS A 375 -32.00 22.40 9.04
N ALA A 376 -30.68 22.49 9.12
CA ALA A 376 -29.78 21.38 8.86
C ALA A 376 -29.00 21.00 10.11
N LEU A 377 -28.88 19.70 10.35
CA LEU A 377 -28.15 19.10 11.46
C LEU A 377 -27.05 18.19 10.90
N PHE A 378 -25.80 18.51 11.21
CA PHE A 378 -24.63 17.70 10.87
C PHE A 378 -24.25 16.86 12.08
N ILE A 379 -24.47 15.56 12.00
CA ILE A 379 -24.32 14.61 13.10
C ILE A 379 -22.96 13.92 13.00
N ASP A 380 -22.22 13.91 14.11
CA ASP A 380 -20.96 13.19 14.26
C ASP A 380 -21.07 12.20 15.42
N PHE A 381 -20.53 10.99 15.21
CA PHE A 381 -20.51 9.94 16.21
C PHE A 381 -19.07 9.67 16.67
N LYS A 382 -18.87 9.39 17.96
CA LYS A 382 -17.55 9.05 18.51
C LYS A 382 -17.16 7.63 18.11
N LYS A 383 -15.96 7.46 17.57
CA LYS A 383 -15.28 6.15 17.37
C LYS A 383 -16.19 5.09 16.72
N THR A 384 -16.89 5.48 15.66
CA THR A 384 -17.95 4.68 15.02
C THR A 384 -17.56 3.25 14.68
N PHE A 385 -16.42 3.05 14.03
CA PHE A 385 -15.94 1.72 13.68
C PHE A 385 -15.57 0.88 14.90
N ASP A 386 -15.11 1.50 15.98
CA ASP A 386 -14.58 0.80 17.17
C ASP A 386 -15.70 0.42 18.15
N LEU A 387 -16.87 1.09 18.07
CA LEU A 387 -18.00 0.89 18.97
C LEU A 387 -19.12 0.00 18.40
N VAL A 388 -18.97 -0.55 17.20
CA VAL A 388 -19.99 -1.43 16.60
C VAL A 388 -20.20 -2.67 17.48
N ASP A 389 -21.39 -2.80 18.05
CA ASP A 389 -21.77 -3.98 18.83
C ASP A 389 -22.02 -5.18 17.90
N HIS A 390 -21.32 -6.28 18.14
CA HIS A 390 -21.40 -7.47 17.28
C HIS A 390 -22.77 -8.14 17.31
N GLY A 391 -23.45 -8.14 18.46
CA GLY A 391 -24.77 -8.75 18.60
C GLY A 391 -25.83 -7.99 17.81
N ILE A 392 -25.83 -6.66 17.94
CA ILE A 392 -26.74 -5.78 17.20
C ILE A 392 -26.49 -5.89 15.70
N LEU A 393 -25.23 -5.85 15.26
CA LEU A 393 -24.86 -6.00 13.84
C LEU A 393 -25.33 -7.36 13.27
N LEU A 394 -25.12 -8.45 14.01
CA LEU A 394 -25.56 -9.78 13.59
C LEU A 394 -27.08 -9.90 13.53
N ASN A 395 -27.81 -9.26 14.46
CA ASN A 395 -29.28 -9.21 14.40
C ASN A 395 -29.76 -8.43 13.17
N LYS A 396 -29.12 -7.30 12.83
CA LYS A 396 -29.45 -6.53 11.62
C LYS A 396 -29.20 -7.34 10.34
N LEU A 397 -28.09 -8.07 10.29
CA LEU A 397 -27.83 -9.00 9.19
C LEU A 397 -28.91 -10.08 9.06
N ALA A 398 -29.38 -10.63 10.19
CA ALA A 398 -30.47 -11.61 10.17
C ALA A 398 -31.78 -11.01 9.64
N LEU A 399 -32.12 -9.77 10.03
CA LEU A 399 -33.32 -9.07 9.56
C LEU A 399 -33.27 -8.73 8.06
N MET A 400 -32.08 -8.62 7.47
CA MET A 400 -31.90 -8.46 6.02
C MET A 400 -32.09 -9.77 5.23
N ASN A 401 -32.39 -10.89 5.90
CA ASN A 401 -32.55 -12.22 5.27
C ASN A 401 -31.33 -12.68 4.45
N VAL A 402 -30.12 -12.30 4.88
CA VAL A 402 -28.88 -12.77 4.23
C VAL A 402 -28.71 -14.28 4.35
N ASN A 403 -27.98 -14.89 3.43
CA ASN A 403 -27.65 -16.32 3.51
C ASN A 403 -27.10 -16.72 4.89
N LYS A 404 -27.64 -17.79 5.48
CA LYS A 404 -27.21 -18.31 6.80
C LYS A 404 -25.71 -18.60 6.86
N SER A 405 -25.13 -19.08 5.75
CA SER A 405 -23.69 -19.37 5.64
C SER A 405 -22.87 -18.09 5.77
N PHE A 406 -23.30 -17.02 5.11
CA PHE A 406 -22.67 -15.71 5.21
C PHE A 406 -22.83 -15.13 6.62
N TRP A 407 -24.02 -15.24 7.22
CA TRP A 407 -24.25 -14.82 8.61
C TRP A 407 -23.30 -15.52 9.59
N LEU A 408 -23.18 -16.85 9.52
CA LEU A 408 -22.26 -17.64 10.35
C LEU A 408 -20.80 -17.24 10.12
N TRP A 409 -20.45 -16.97 8.87
CA TRP A 409 -19.13 -16.54 8.49
C TRP A 409 -18.80 -15.15 9.05
N VAL A 410 -19.73 -14.18 9.00
CA VAL A 410 -19.56 -12.84 9.59
C VAL A 410 -19.46 -12.94 11.11
N LYS A 411 -20.28 -13.77 11.75
CA LYS A 411 -20.14 -14.07 13.19
C LYS A 411 -18.73 -14.56 13.51
N SER A 412 -18.20 -15.49 12.71
CA SER A 412 -16.82 -15.95 12.86
C SER A 412 -15.80 -14.84 12.61
N PHE A 413 -16.00 -13.96 11.62
CA PHE A 413 -15.11 -12.83 11.33
C PHE A 413 -14.99 -11.85 12.51
N LEU A 414 -16.10 -11.60 13.22
CA LEU A 414 -16.17 -10.68 14.36
C LEU A 414 -15.67 -11.31 15.67
N CYS A 415 -15.96 -12.58 15.93
CA CYS A 415 -15.63 -13.23 17.19
C CYS A 415 -14.15 -13.63 17.31
N GLY A 416 -13.60 -13.43 18.51
CA GLY A 416 -12.25 -13.89 18.87
C GLY A 416 -11.13 -13.11 18.16
N ARG A 417 -11.39 -11.84 17.83
CA ARG A 417 -10.39 -10.94 17.28
C ARG A 417 -9.47 -10.42 18.38
N THR A 418 -8.21 -10.25 18.01
CA THR A 418 -7.20 -9.66 18.89
C THR A 418 -6.46 -8.57 18.15
N GLN A 419 -5.87 -7.64 18.89
CA GLN A 419 -5.06 -6.56 18.33
C GLN A 419 -3.81 -6.30 19.17
N GLN A 420 -2.81 -5.71 18.54
CA GLN A 420 -1.57 -5.28 19.17
C GLN A 420 -1.14 -3.96 18.56
N VAL A 421 -0.73 -2.98 19.37
CA VAL A 421 -0.27 -1.67 18.90
C VAL A 421 1.21 -1.75 18.58
N LYS A 422 1.60 -1.26 17.39
CA LYS A 422 3.00 -1.12 16.98
C LYS A 422 3.39 0.34 16.88
N ILE A 423 4.45 0.72 17.61
CA ILE A 423 5.11 2.02 17.50
C ILE A 423 6.58 1.75 17.20
N ASN A 424 7.04 2.17 16.02
CA ASN A 424 8.38 1.86 15.52
C ASN A 424 8.64 0.34 15.52
N GLN A 425 9.58 -0.14 16.34
CA GLN A 425 9.93 -1.55 16.49
C GLN A 425 9.31 -2.20 17.74
N THR A 426 8.56 -1.42 18.55
CA THR A 426 7.99 -1.89 19.81
C THR A 426 6.53 -2.31 19.63
N LEU A 427 6.15 -3.40 20.30
CA LEU A 427 4.81 -3.97 20.32
C LEU A 427 4.22 -3.92 21.73
N SER A 428 2.91 -3.65 21.84
CA SER A 428 2.17 -3.74 23.11
C SER A 428 1.86 -5.18 23.52
N SER A 429 1.15 -5.40 24.62
CA SER A 429 0.44 -6.66 24.85
C SER A 429 -0.61 -6.91 23.76
N ILE A 430 -0.98 -8.18 23.58
CA ILE A 430 -2.09 -8.59 22.72
C ILE A 430 -3.38 -8.45 23.53
N GLU A 431 -4.34 -7.70 23.00
CA GLU A 431 -5.63 -7.45 23.64
C GLU A 431 -6.78 -7.97 22.78
N GLY A 432 -7.88 -8.35 23.42
CA GLY A 432 -9.12 -8.75 22.72
C GLY A 432 -9.89 -7.55 22.18
N CYS A 433 -10.63 -7.76 21.09
CA CYS A 433 -11.54 -6.76 20.51
C CYS A 433 -13.00 -7.18 20.73
N PRO A 434 -13.65 -6.79 21.86
CA PRO A 434 -15.01 -7.21 22.17
C PRO A 434 -16.09 -6.50 21.35
N ALA A 435 -15.74 -5.38 20.71
CA ALA A 435 -16.61 -4.59 19.85
C ALA A 435 -15.81 -4.02 18.68
N GLY A 436 -16.54 -3.49 17.71
CA GLY A 436 -16.01 -2.81 16.54
C GLY A 436 -15.77 -3.71 15.34
N VAL A 437 -15.57 -3.06 14.21
CA VAL A 437 -15.16 -3.66 12.94
C VAL A 437 -13.77 -3.11 12.58
N PRO A 438 -12.80 -3.97 12.20
CA PRO A 438 -11.41 -3.54 12.09
C PRO A 438 -11.21 -2.53 10.96
N GLN A 439 -10.64 -1.36 11.28
CA GLN A 439 -10.34 -0.31 10.32
C GLN A 439 -9.20 -0.76 9.39
N GLY A 440 -9.50 -1.04 8.12
CA GLY A 440 -8.53 -1.56 7.14
C GLY A 440 -8.91 -2.93 6.54
N SER A 441 -9.97 -3.56 7.05
CA SER A 441 -10.64 -4.70 6.41
C SER A 441 -11.46 -4.23 5.20
N ALA A 442 -11.58 -5.10 4.20
CA ALA A 442 -12.41 -4.87 3.02
C ALA A 442 -13.91 -5.05 3.33
N LEU A 443 -14.27 -5.84 4.34
CA LEU A 443 -15.65 -6.11 4.75
C LEU A 443 -16.19 -5.08 5.76
N SER A 444 -15.33 -4.55 6.63
CA SER A 444 -15.73 -3.60 7.69
C SER A 444 -16.60 -2.42 7.21
N PRO A 445 -16.33 -1.76 6.06
CA PRO A 445 -17.16 -0.65 5.60
C PRO A 445 -18.61 -1.06 5.31
N THR A 446 -18.83 -2.23 4.70
CA THR A 446 -20.17 -2.76 4.44
C THR A 446 -20.90 -3.10 5.74
N LEU A 447 -20.20 -3.74 6.68
CA LEU A 447 -20.77 -4.07 7.99
C LEU A 447 -21.14 -2.81 8.78
N PHE A 448 -20.31 -1.77 8.71
CA PHE A 448 -20.62 -0.49 9.32
C PHE A 448 -21.86 0.16 8.69
N ASN A 449 -21.96 0.14 7.35
CA ASN A 449 -23.15 0.65 6.66
C ASN A 449 -24.42 -0.09 7.09
N ILE A 450 -24.38 -1.42 7.23
CA ILE A 450 -25.50 -2.22 7.73
C ILE A 450 -25.85 -1.82 9.17
N HIS A 451 -24.85 -1.55 10.01
CA HIS A 451 -25.07 -1.11 11.38
C HIS A 451 -25.78 0.24 11.45
N ILE A 452 -25.47 1.21 10.59
CA ILE A 452 -26.09 2.55 10.61
C ILE A 452 -27.32 2.67 9.69
N ASP A 453 -27.64 1.64 8.90
CA ASP A 453 -28.62 1.75 7.81
C ASP A 453 -30.01 2.20 8.29
N ASN A 454 -30.50 1.65 9.40
CA ASN A 454 -31.81 2.00 9.95
C ASN A 454 -31.85 3.30 10.78
N LEU A 455 -30.78 4.10 10.80
CA LEU A 455 -30.82 5.43 11.43
C LEU A 455 -31.97 6.28 10.85
N ASP A 456 -32.24 6.16 9.56
CA ASP A 456 -33.30 6.94 8.91
C ASP A 456 -34.68 6.63 9.50
N THR A 457 -34.89 5.39 9.96
CA THR A 457 -36.15 4.95 10.57
C THR A 457 -36.31 5.42 12.01
N SER A 458 -35.30 6.06 12.60
CA SER A 458 -35.47 6.68 13.92
C SER A 458 -36.29 7.94 13.84
N VAL A 459 -36.33 8.62 12.68
CA VAL A 459 -37.10 9.83 12.51
C VAL A 459 -38.57 9.44 12.26
N PRO A 460 -39.53 9.98 13.04
CA PRO A 460 -40.95 9.74 12.80
C PRO A 460 -41.36 10.09 11.37
N GLU A 461 -42.17 9.24 10.73
CA GLU A 461 -42.57 9.39 9.33
C GLU A 461 -43.42 10.64 9.06
N ASP A 462 -44.07 11.18 10.10
CA ASP A 462 -44.82 12.43 10.05
C ASP A 462 -43.92 13.68 10.00
N LEU A 463 -42.62 13.53 10.26
CA LEU A 463 -41.66 14.62 10.12
C LEU A 463 -41.02 14.58 8.71
N GLU A 464 -41.22 15.65 7.94
CA GLU A 464 -40.63 15.81 6.60
C GLU A 464 -39.12 16.14 6.67
N VAL A 465 -38.31 15.16 7.09
CA VAL A 465 -36.86 15.29 7.27
C VAL A 465 -36.11 14.34 6.35
N SER A 466 -35.22 14.89 5.53
CA SER A 466 -34.31 14.11 4.69
C SER A 466 -33.07 13.70 5.48
N THR A 467 -32.71 12.42 5.42
CA THR A 467 -31.47 11.89 6.02
C THR A 467 -30.48 11.48 4.93
N TYR A 468 -29.22 11.88 5.10
CA TYR A 468 -28.12 11.57 4.19
C TYR A 468 -26.93 11.06 4.99
N LYS A 469 -26.36 9.93 4.57
CA LYS A 469 -25.23 9.28 5.26
C LYS A 469 -24.06 9.14 4.31
N TYR A 470 -22.87 9.47 4.77
CA TYR A 470 -21.62 9.12 4.10
C TYR A 470 -20.71 8.47 5.14
N ALA A 471 -20.82 7.14 5.25
CA ALA A 471 -20.21 6.41 6.36
C ALA A 471 -20.74 6.95 7.69
N ASP A 472 -19.86 7.46 8.56
CA ASP A 472 -20.18 8.01 9.87
C ASP A 472 -20.68 9.47 9.83
N ASP A 473 -20.38 10.21 8.76
CA ASP A 473 -20.92 11.56 8.56
C ASP A 473 -22.41 11.45 8.21
N CYS A 474 -23.29 11.93 9.10
CA CYS A 474 -24.73 11.96 8.86
C CYS A 474 -25.22 13.41 8.79
N THR A 475 -26.09 13.72 7.85
CA THR A 475 -26.73 15.03 7.70
C THR A 475 -28.22 14.83 7.63
N GLN A 476 -28.95 15.56 8.47
CA GLN A 476 -30.40 15.64 8.42
C GLN A 476 -30.83 17.06 8.09
N SER A 477 -31.85 17.21 7.28
CA SER A 477 -32.39 18.53 6.95
C SER A 477 -33.89 18.54 6.85
N GLU A 478 -34.50 19.53 7.48
CA GLU A 478 -35.92 19.82 7.46
C GLU A 478 -36.16 21.08 6.60
N CYS A 479 -37.14 21.00 5.69
CA CYS A 479 -37.65 22.16 4.98
C CYS A 479 -38.80 22.75 5.81
N ILE A 480 -38.66 24.01 6.23
CA ILE A 480 -39.66 24.67 7.06
C ILE A 480 -40.55 25.54 6.18
N MET A 481 -41.87 25.45 6.35
CA MET A 481 -42.83 26.32 5.68
C MET A 481 -43.03 27.63 6.46
N LYS A 482 -43.53 28.67 5.79
CA LYS A 482 -43.81 29.95 6.44
C LYS A 482 -44.87 29.78 7.52
N GLY A 483 -44.56 30.23 8.73
CA GLY A 483 -45.46 30.13 9.89
C GLY A 483 -45.30 28.85 10.71
N GLU A 484 -44.50 27.89 10.25
CA GLU A 484 -44.23 26.65 10.97
C GLU A 484 -42.99 26.76 11.88
N CYS A 485 -42.96 25.90 12.89
CA CYS A 485 -41.82 25.72 13.78
C CYS A 485 -41.01 24.49 13.37
N SER A 486 -39.69 24.55 13.56
CA SER A 486 -38.83 23.40 13.30
C SER A 486 -39.09 22.24 14.27
N ASN A 487 -39.12 21.02 13.75
CA ASN A 487 -39.15 19.79 14.53
C ASN A 487 -37.74 19.20 14.78
N MET A 488 -36.67 19.90 14.41
CA MET A 488 -35.29 19.37 14.46
C MET A 488 -34.85 18.91 15.86
N GLN A 489 -35.39 19.48 16.95
CA GLN A 489 -35.11 18.96 18.30
C GLN A 489 -35.71 17.57 18.50
N LYS A 490 -36.96 17.32 18.06
CA LYS A 490 -37.58 15.98 18.12
C LYS A 490 -36.80 14.96 17.28
N VAL A 491 -36.30 15.40 16.12
CA VAL A 491 -35.43 14.59 15.26
C VAL A 491 -34.15 14.22 16.01
N LEU A 492 -33.48 15.21 16.62
CA LEU A 492 -32.26 15.00 17.40
C LEU A 492 -32.47 14.07 18.60
N ASP A 493 -33.58 14.22 19.32
CA ASP A 493 -33.95 13.35 20.44
C ASP A 493 -34.17 11.91 19.97
N SER A 494 -34.81 11.74 18.81
CA SER A 494 -35.02 10.42 18.21
C SER A 494 -33.72 9.77 17.77
N VAL A 495 -32.79 10.55 17.20
CA VAL A 495 -31.43 10.09 16.89
C VAL A 495 -30.66 9.70 18.16
N GLN A 496 -30.80 10.47 19.25
CA GLN A 496 -30.17 10.16 20.54
C GLN A 496 -30.71 8.85 21.11
N ASN A 497 -32.02 8.61 21.05
CA ASN A 497 -32.65 7.36 21.46
C ASN A 497 -32.17 6.18 20.61
N TRP A 498 -32.15 6.35 19.29
CA TRP A 498 -31.61 5.33 18.38
C TRP A 498 -30.13 5.04 18.66
N SER A 499 -29.33 6.07 18.91
CA SER A 499 -27.90 5.94 19.22
C SER A 499 -27.69 5.11 20.49
N ASN A 500 -28.47 5.38 21.54
CA ASN A 500 -28.46 4.61 22.79
C ASN A 500 -28.85 3.13 22.54
N ALA A 501 -29.93 2.88 21.80
CA ALA A 501 -30.38 1.52 21.47
C ALA A 501 -29.35 0.75 20.62
N ASN A 502 -28.59 1.45 19.77
CA ASN A 502 -27.57 0.88 18.89
C ASN A 502 -26.15 0.89 19.48
N LYS A 503 -26.02 1.25 20.76
CA LYS A 503 -24.75 1.42 21.50
C LYS A 503 -23.73 2.33 20.80
N MET A 504 -24.24 3.30 20.05
CA MET A 504 -23.44 4.37 19.46
C MET A 504 -23.40 5.58 20.39
N LYS A 505 -22.41 6.45 20.21
CA LYS A 505 -22.22 7.65 21.04
C LYS A 505 -22.20 8.88 20.17
N LEU A 506 -23.18 9.77 20.36
CA LEU A 506 -23.19 11.07 19.69
C LEU A 506 -22.05 11.95 20.20
N ASN A 507 -21.53 12.77 19.31
CA ASN A 507 -20.49 13.74 19.60
C ASN A 507 -21.08 15.14 19.58
N ALA A 508 -21.69 15.58 20.68
CA ALA A 508 -22.33 16.90 20.78
C ALA A 508 -21.41 18.05 20.37
N LYS A 509 -20.10 17.98 20.67
CA LYS A 509 -19.13 19.02 20.31
C LYS A 509 -18.88 19.12 18.80
N LYS A 510 -18.95 18.00 18.07
CA LYS A 510 -18.73 17.98 16.61
C LYS A 510 -20.03 17.99 15.82
N THR A 511 -21.14 17.65 16.45
CA THR A 511 -22.47 17.86 15.90
C THR A 511 -22.72 19.36 15.78
N LYS A 512 -23.26 19.80 14.64
CA LYS A 512 -23.48 21.23 14.35
C LYS A 512 -24.86 21.46 13.76
N ASP A 513 -25.43 22.59 14.10
CA ASP A 513 -26.67 23.12 13.55
C ASP A 513 -26.35 24.20 12.51
N MET A 514 -27.10 24.26 11.42
CA MET A 514 -27.13 25.39 10.51
C MET A 514 -28.55 25.76 10.10
N TRP A 515 -28.88 27.05 10.27
CA TRP A 515 -30.10 27.65 9.77
C TRP A 515 -29.85 28.40 8.45
N ILE A 516 -30.63 28.08 7.42
CA ILE A 516 -30.52 28.66 6.07
C ILE A 516 -31.86 29.32 5.73
N CYS A 517 -31.89 30.65 5.69
CA CYS A 517 -33.10 31.41 5.37
C CYS A 517 -32.73 32.74 4.72
N PHE A 518 -33.43 33.09 3.63
CA PHE A 518 -33.26 34.38 2.94
C PHE A 518 -34.41 35.36 3.19
N GLY A 519 -35.53 34.89 3.76
CA GLY A 519 -36.64 35.75 4.15
C GLY A 519 -36.31 36.56 5.39
N LYS A 520 -36.39 37.90 5.28
CA LYS A 520 -36.03 38.83 6.36
C LYS A 520 -36.96 38.78 7.58
N SER A 521 -38.19 38.31 7.38
CA SER A 521 -39.24 38.31 8.42
C SER A 521 -39.42 36.96 9.12
N ILE A 522 -38.57 35.97 8.81
CA ILE A 522 -38.68 34.62 9.36
C ILE A 522 -37.74 34.52 10.56
N PRO A 523 -38.26 34.24 11.76
CA PRO A 523 -37.43 34.11 12.96
C PRO A 523 -36.53 32.87 12.85
N GLN A 524 -35.36 32.94 13.49
CA GLN A 524 -34.50 31.78 13.59
C GLN A 524 -35.13 30.73 14.53
N PRO A 525 -34.95 29.43 14.26
CA PRO A 525 -35.43 28.39 15.15
C PRO A 525 -34.70 28.41 16.50
N PRO A 526 -35.28 27.82 17.57
CA PRO A 526 -34.62 27.67 18.86
C PRO A 526 -33.27 26.94 18.76
N ASN A 527 -32.41 27.10 19.77
CA ASN A 527 -31.18 26.32 19.88
C ASN A 527 -31.49 24.84 20.14
N LEU A 528 -30.67 23.95 19.60
CA LEU A 528 -30.79 22.52 19.79
C LEU A 528 -29.92 22.02 20.96
N TYR A 529 -30.34 20.94 21.61
CA TYR A 529 -29.67 20.37 22.77
C TYR A 529 -29.56 18.84 22.66
N ILE A 530 -28.45 18.29 23.16
CA ILE A 530 -28.30 16.85 23.45
C ILE A 530 -28.11 16.74 24.96
N GLY A 531 -29.15 16.28 25.66
CA GLY A 531 -29.21 16.42 27.12
C GLY A 531 -29.09 17.91 27.49
N ASP A 532 -28.12 18.24 28.35
CA ASP A 532 -27.86 19.64 28.75
C ASP A 532 -26.85 20.36 27.85
N VAL A 533 -26.34 19.71 26.80
CA VAL A 533 -25.31 20.28 25.93
C VAL A 533 -25.95 20.97 24.73
N MET A 534 -25.83 22.30 24.67
CA MET A 534 -26.24 23.09 23.51
C MET A 534 -25.39 22.76 22.28
N ILE A 535 -26.04 22.52 21.15
CA ILE A 535 -25.39 22.32 19.86
C ILE A 535 -25.06 23.68 19.25
N GLU A 536 -23.81 23.83 18.81
CA GLU A 536 -23.34 25.07 18.19
C GLU A 536 -24.00 25.27 16.82
N ARG A 537 -24.73 26.39 16.68
CA ARG A 537 -25.22 26.88 15.39
C ARG A 537 -24.11 27.60 14.63
N VAL A 538 -23.85 27.17 13.40
CA VAL A 538 -22.76 27.70 12.56
C VAL A 538 -23.28 28.29 11.24
N ASN A 539 -22.60 29.32 10.76
CA ASN A 539 -22.86 29.92 9.44
C ASN A 539 -22.03 29.30 8.32
N THR A 540 -21.02 28.50 8.66
CA THR A 540 -20.17 27.80 7.69
C THR A 540 -19.76 26.47 8.28
N PHE A 541 -20.00 25.38 7.56
CA PHE A 541 -19.65 24.03 7.98
C PHE A 541 -18.93 23.30 6.85
N LYS A 542 -17.94 22.48 7.20
CA LYS A 542 -17.20 21.70 6.21
C LYS A 542 -17.80 20.31 6.07
N LEU A 543 -18.70 20.16 5.10
CA LEU A 543 -19.39 18.92 4.79
C LEU A 543 -18.67 18.18 3.66
N LEU A 544 -18.23 16.94 3.90
CA LEU A 544 -17.63 16.04 2.91
C LEU A 544 -16.51 16.71 2.06
N GLY A 545 -15.75 17.61 2.67
CA GLY A 545 -14.65 18.33 2.03
C GLY A 545 -15.01 19.66 1.36
N ALA A 546 -16.30 19.99 1.19
CA ALA A 546 -16.79 21.28 0.71
C ALA A 546 -17.26 22.16 1.88
N SER A 547 -17.14 23.49 1.75
CA SER A 547 -17.52 24.42 2.82
C SER A 547 -18.88 25.03 2.48
N CYS A 548 -19.93 24.53 3.12
CA CYS A 548 -21.30 24.99 2.97
C CYS A 548 -21.54 26.23 3.85
N GLN A 549 -22.26 27.22 3.33
CA GLN A 549 -22.56 28.46 4.06
C GLN A 549 -24.07 28.63 4.21
N SER A 550 -24.53 29.22 5.32
CA SER A 550 -25.95 29.50 5.57
C SER A 550 -26.57 30.48 4.58
N ASN A 551 -25.74 31.18 3.79
CA ASN A 551 -26.17 32.04 2.70
C ASN A 551 -26.10 31.38 1.32
N MET A 552 -25.84 30.06 1.27
CA MET A 552 -25.65 29.24 0.06
C MET A 552 -24.59 29.76 -0.92
N LYS A 553 -23.67 30.63 -0.46
CA LYS A 553 -22.51 31.08 -1.25
C LYS A 553 -21.32 30.12 -1.07
N TRP A 554 -20.41 30.17 -2.02
CA TRP A 554 -19.19 29.33 -2.04
C TRP A 554 -17.90 30.11 -1.74
N ASN A 555 -17.98 31.38 -1.35
CA ASN A 555 -16.83 32.24 -1.07
C ASN A 555 -15.84 31.62 -0.09
N SER A 556 -16.34 31.06 1.02
CA SER A 556 -15.50 30.42 2.04
C SER A 556 -14.80 29.18 1.48
N HIS A 557 -15.49 28.38 0.66
CA HIS A 557 -14.92 27.21 0.01
C HIS A 557 -13.81 27.60 -0.98
N ILE A 558 -14.09 28.53 -1.89
CA ILE A 558 -13.12 29.00 -2.89
C ILE A 558 -11.91 29.64 -2.23
N LYS A 559 -12.09 30.45 -1.19
CA LYS A 559 -10.99 31.02 -0.40
C LYS A 559 -10.13 29.92 0.24
N GLU A 560 -10.73 28.87 0.79
CA GLU A 560 -10.01 27.75 1.41
C GLU A 560 -9.16 26.98 0.38
N ILE A 561 -9.76 26.56 -0.74
CA ILE A 561 -9.06 25.77 -1.77
C ILE A 561 -8.01 26.61 -2.48
N THR A 562 -8.25 27.90 -2.71
CA THR A 562 -7.27 28.84 -3.27
C THR A 562 -6.07 29.04 -2.34
N ARG A 563 -6.30 29.20 -1.03
CA ARG A 563 -5.22 29.26 -0.03
C ARG A 563 -4.39 27.97 -0.03
N LYS A 564 -5.06 26.80 -0.06
CA LYS A 564 -4.37 25.50 -0.13
C LYS A 564 -3.60 25.33 -1.44
N GLY A 565 -4.17 25.73 -2.58
CA GLY A 565 -3.54 25.70 -3.89
C GLY A 565 -2.27 26.54 -3.92
N ASN A 566 -2.35 27.78 -3.41
CA ASN A 566 -1.20 28.67 -3.28
C ASN A 566 -0.07 28.07 -2.44
N ARG A 567 -0.37 27.39 -1.32
CA ARG A 567 0.65 26.67 -0.54
C ARG A 567 1.31 25.55 -1.33
N ARG A 568 0.54 24.79 -2.13
CA ARG A 568 1.05 23.68 -2.95
C ARG A 568 1.90 24.13 -4.14
N LEU A 569 1.94 25.43 -4.47
CA LEU A 569 2.88 25.96 -5.47
C LEU A 569 4.34 25.75 -5.07
N CYS A 570 4.65 25.52 -3.79
CA CYS A 570 6.00 25.18 -3.35
C CYS A 570 6.54 23.91 -4.05
N HIS A 571 5.69 22.94 -4.37
CA HIS A 571 6.11 21.74 -5.10
C HIS A 571 6.62 22.10 -6.51
N LEU A 572 5.92 22.99 -7.21
CA LEU A 572 6.35 23.45 -8.53
C LEU A 572 7.64 24.27 -8.46
N ARG A 573 7.81 25.10 -7.42
CA ARG A 573 9.05 25.83 -7.19
C ARG A 573 10.22 24.89 -6.91
N GLN A 574 9.99 23.80 -6.19
CA GLN A 574 11.01 22.76 -5.97
C GLN A 574 11.38 22.05 -7.26
N CYS A 575 10.40 21.68 -8.10
CA CYS A 575 10.68 21.12 -9.43
C CYS A 575 11.55 22.06 -10.27
N ARG A 576 11.22 23.37 -10.28
CA ARG A 576 12.01 24.38 -10.98
C ARG A 576 13.41 24.54 -10.40
N LYS A 577 13.55 24.62 -9.08
CA LYS A 577 14.84 24.74 -8.38
C LYS A 577 15.74 23.53 -8.64
N ALA A 578 15.15 22.34 -8.77
CA ALA A 578 15.84 21.11 -9.10
C ALA A 578 16.08 20.93 -10.62
N HIS A 579 15.77 21.93 -11.44
CA HIS A 579 15.94 21.91 -12.90
C HIS A 579 15.27 20.70 -13.57
N LEU A 580 14.11 20.28 -13.04
CA LEU A 580 13.35 19.18 -13.63
C LEU A 580 12.65 19.62 -14.92
N PRO A 581 12.42 18.69 -15.87
CA PRO A 581 11.68 18.98 -17.11
C PRO A 581 10.30 19.57 -16.86
N THR A 582 9.83 20.42 -17.77
CA THR A 582 8.54 21.12 -17.65
C THR A 582 7.36 20.15 -17.58
N GLU A 583 7.48 18.98 -18.18
CA GLU A 583 6.52 17.88 -18.13
C GLU A 583 6.31 17.37 -16.71
N VAL A 584 7.39 17.31 -15.91
CA VAL A 584 7.32 16.92 -14.50
C VAL A 584 6.61 18.00 -13.69
N GLY A 585 6.87 19.27 -13.98
CA GLY A 585 6.16 20.41 -13.40
C GLY A 585 4.66 20.38 -13.73
N LEU A 586 4.32 20.13 -15.00
CA LEU A 586 2.94 20.03 -15.46
C LEU A 586 2.22 18.83 -14.84
N ALA A 587 2.87 17.67 -14.76
CA ALA A 587 2.34 16.48 -14.08
C ALA A 587 2.12 16.76 -12.59
N THR A 588 3.04 17.48 -11.93
CA THR A 588 2.90 17.88 -10.52
C THR A 588 1.71 18.80 -10.33
N TYR A 589 1.49 19.78 -11.21
CA TYR A 589 0.30 20.62 -11.17
C TYR A 589 -0.98 19.79 -11.34
N CYS A 590 -1.03 18.97 -12.39
CA CYS A 590 -2.17 18.13 -12.75
C CYS A 590 -2.54 17.09 -11.68
N THR A 591 -1.59 16.65 -10.85
CA THR A 591 -1.81 15.59 -9.84
C THR A 591 -1.90 16.12 -8.41
N LYS A 592 -1.26 17.24 -8.08
CA LYS A 592 -1.19 17.77 -6.70
C LYS A 592 -1.98 19.05 -6.49
N ILE A 593 -2.17 19.88 -7.51
CA ILE A 593 -2.81 21.20 -7.37
C ILE A 593 -4.19 21.20 -8.00
N ARG A 594 -4.30 20.85 -9.28
CA ARG A 594 -5.56 20.88 -10.02
C ARG A 594 -6.70 20.08 -9.37
N PRO A 595 -6.49 18.83 -8.89
CA PRO A 595 -7.58 18.06 -8.26
C PRO A 595 -8.16 18.71 -7.00
N LEU A 596 -7.36 19.50 -6.27
CA LEU A 596 -7.83 20.28 -5.12
C LEU A 596 -8.76 21.42 -5.56
N LEU A 597 -8.50 22.03 -6.72
CA LEU A 597 -9.28 23.14 -7.26
C LEU A 597 -10.56 22.68 -7.98
N GLU A 598 -10.67 21.39 -8.30
CA GLU A 598 -11.79 20.81 -9.05
C GLU A 598 -12.67 19.88 -8.18
N TYR A 599 -12.24 19.58 -6.95
CA TYR A 599 -12.98 18.67 -6.07
C TYR A 599 -14.41 19.15 -5.81
N ALA A 600 -15.39 18.27 -6.04
CA ALA A 600 -16.81 18.55 -5.91
C ALA A 600 -17.34 19.72 -6.77
N ALA A 601 -16.65 20.10 -7.86
CA ALA A 601 -17.09 21.14 -8.80
C ALA A 601 -18.56 21.04 -9.26
N PRO A 602 -19.15 19.84 -9.47
CA PRO A 602 -20.56 19.73 -9.84
C PRO A 602 -21.55 20.34 -8.82
N VAL A 603 -21.13 20.52 -7.56
CA VAL A 603 -21.95 21.08 -6.47
C VAL A 603 -21.90 22.61 -6.47
N TRP A 604 -20.73 23.20 -6.78
CA TRP A 604 -20.47 24.63 -6.62
C TRP A 604 -20.14 25.36 -7.93
N GLY A 605 -20.26 24.69 -9.09
CA GLY A 605 -19.80 25.17 -10.40
C GLY A 605 -20.42 26.49 -10.88
N GLY A 606 -21.63 26.83 -10.43
CA GLY A 606 -22.33 28.09 -10.70
C GLY A 606 -21.73 29.29 -9.95
N LEU A 607 -20.43 29.54 -10.15
CA LEU A 607 -19.70 30.59 -9.45
C LEU A 607 -19.82 31.94 -10.15
N PRO A 608 -19.87 33.06 -9.38
CA PRO A 608 -19.69 34.38 -9.96
C PRO A 608 -18.27 34.55 -10.53
N HIS A 609 -18.14 35.40 -11.55
CA HIS A 609 -16.90 35.56 -12.34
C HIS A 609 -15.65 35.86 -11.48
N TYR A 610 -15.79 36.61 -10.38
CA TYR A 610 -14.66 36.90 -9.50
C TYR A 610 -14.10 35.65 -8.80
N LEU A 611 -14.95 34.71 -8.39
CA LEU A 611 -14.50 33.44 -7.78
C LEU A 611 -13.89 32.50 -8.82
N VAL A 612 -14.43 32.50 -10.04
CA VAL A 612 -13.81 31.78 -11.18
C VAL A 612 -12.39 32.29 -11.40
N ASN A 613 -12.22 33.62 -11.45
CA ASN A 613 -10.91 34.25 -11.64
C ASN A 613 -9.91 33.92 -10.53
N ASP A 614 -10.35 33.78 -9.28
CA ASP A 614 -9.47 33.37 -8.18
C ASP A 614 -8.88 31.97 -8.39
N LEU A 615 -9.65 31.04 -8.97
CA LEU A 615 -9.16 29.71 -9.35
C LEU A 615 -8.21 29.80 -10.55
N GLU A 616 -8.59 30.55 -11.60
CA GLU A 616 -7.77 30.71 -12.81
C GLU A 616 -6.39 31.32 -12.52
N ARG A 617 -6.32 32.27 -11.56
CA ARG A 617 -5.06 32.87 -11.10
C ARG A 617 -4.07 31.82 -10.62
N ILE A 618 -4.52 30.73 -10.00
CA ILE A 618 -3.65 29.66 -9.52
C ILE A 618 -3.12 28.82 -10.69
N GLN A 619 -3.95 28.50 -11.70
CA GLN A 619 -3.49 27.81 -12.91
C GLN A 619 -2.42 28.65 -13.63
N ARG A 620 -2.72 29.92 -13.92
CA ARG A 620 -1.78 30.84 -14.59
C ARG A 620 -0.48 31.00 -13.80
N ARG A 621 -0.55 31.10 -12.46
CA ARG A 621 0.65 31.15 -11.61
C ARG A 621 1.43 29.84 -11.63
N SER A 622 0.75 28.70 -11.69
CA SER A 622 1.39 27.38 -11.79
C SER A 622 2.18 27.25 -13.09
N LEU A 623 1.56 27.60 -14.23
CA LEU A 623 2.22 27.57 -15.55
C LEU A 623 3.44 28.50 -15.62
N ARG A 624 3.31 29.73 -15.09
CA ARG A 624 4.45 30.67 -14.98
C ARG A 624 5.60 30.15 -14.12
N ILE A 625 5.31 29.43 -13.03
CA ILE A 625 6.36 28.82 -12.20
C ILE A 625 7.07 27.72 -12.99
N ILE A 626 6.34 26.90 -13.73
CA ILE A 626 6.89 25.81 -14.55
C ILE A 626 7.72 26.36 -15.72
N GLY A 627 7.40 27.56 -16.22
CA GLY A 627 8.04 28.15 -17.39
C GLY A 627 7.29 27.86 -18.69
N LEU A 628 5.98 27.62 -18.59
CA LEU A 628 5.10 27.37 -19.74
C LEU A 628 4.23 28.61 -20.05
N PRO A 629 3.85 28.83 -21.32
CA PRO A 629 2.83 29.81 -21.70
C PRO A 629 1.53 29.62 -20.91
N VAL A 630 0.84 30.72 -20.58
CA VAL A 630 -0.35 30.68 -19.70
C VAL A 630 -1.57 30.01 -20.34
N ASP A 631 -1.56 29.86 -21.66
CA ASP A 631 -2.53 29.23 -22.54
C ASP A 631 -2.20 27.76 -22.85
N THR A 632 -1.11 27.21 -22.30
CA THR A 632 -0.73 25.79 -22.44
C THR A 632 -1.84 24.82 -22.01
N LEU A 633 -2.69 25.24 -21.08
CA LEU A 633 -3.86 24.47 -20.62
C LEU A 633 -5.14 25.27 -20.87
N PRO A 634 -6.26 24.58 -21.19
CA PRO A 634 -7.56 25.23 -21.25
C PRO A 634 -7.93 25.83 -19.88
N PRO A 635 -8.83 26.84 -19.85
CA PRO A 635 -9.32 27.40 -18.60
C PRO A 635 -9.82 26.33 -17.62
N LEU A 636 -9.60 26.54 -16.32
CA LEU A 636 -10.14 25.61 -15.33
C LEU A 636 -11.67 25.58 -15.34
N SER A 637 -12.34 26.68 -15.71
CA SER A 637 -13.80 26.71 -15.89
C SER A 637 -14.29 25.65 -16.86
N GLU A 638 -13.78 25.64 -18.10
CA GLU A 638 -14.17 24.68 -19.14
C GLU A 638 -13.97 23.23 -18.68
N ARG A 639 -12.87 22.98 -17.97
CA ARG A 639 -12.58 21.66 -17.43
C ARG A 639 -13.55 21.26 -16.32
N ARG A 640 -13.94 22.19 -15.44
CA ARG A 640 -14.97 21.94 -14.41
C ARG A 640 -16.33 21.66 -15.05
N ASP A 641 -16.69 22.37 -16.11
CA ASP A 641 -17.94 22.14 -16.84
C ASP A 641 -17.97 20.72 -17.44
N LYS A 642 -16.87 20.29 -18.06
CA LYS A 642 -16.70 18.90 -18.54
C LYS A 642 -16.81 17.86 -17.42
N LEU A 643 -16.29 18.15 -16.22
CA LEU A 643 -16.39 17.25 -15.06
C LEU A 643 -17.83 17.19 -14.54
N THR A 644 -18.54 18.32 -14.52
CA THR A 644 -19.96 18.41 -14.15
C THR A 644 -20.81 17.60 -15.11
N LEU A 645 -20.68 17.82 -16.42
CA LEU A 645 -21.43 17.07 -17.44
C LEU A 645 -21.22 15.57 -17.31
N ARG A 646 -19.96 15.11 -17.21
CA ARG A 646 -19.66 13.68 -17.00
C ARG A 646 -20.30 13.11 -15.75
N LYS A 647 -20.34 13.88 -14.66
CA LYS A 647 -20.98 13.42 -13.41
C LYS A 647 -22.49 13.34 -13.57
N MET A 648 -23.11 14.29 -14.26
CA MET A 648 -24.55 14.28 -14.54
C MET A 648 -24.93 13.12 -15.48
N GLU A 649 -24.17 12.89 -16.56
CA GLU A 649 -24.35 11.74 -17.45
C GLU A 649 -24.26 10.40 -16.70
N ALA A 650 -23.29 10.26 -15.79
CA ALA A 650 -23.17 9.04 -14.99
C ALA A 650 -24.35 8.84 -14.02
N ILE A 651 -24.96 9.92 -13.52
CA ILE A 651 -26.14 9.87 -12.65
C ILE A 651 -27.39 9.52 -13.46
N THR A 652 -27.55 10.06 -14.67
CA THR A 652 -28.73 9.80 -15.51
C THR A 652 -28.71 8.41 -16.12
N GLN A 653 -27.55 7.79 -16.33
CA GLN A 653 -27.43 6.41 -16.80
C GLN A 653 -27.86 5.36 -15.75
N ASP A 654 -27.86 5.71 -14.46
CA ASP A 654 -28.30 4.84 -13.38
C ASP A 654 -29.64 5.34 -12.82
N VAL A 655 -30.74 4.75 -13.30
CA VAL A 655 -32.12 5.05 -12.83
C VAL A 655 -32.33 4.82 -11.33
N ASN A 656 -31.50 3.99 -10.71
CA ASN A 656 -31.55 3.72 -9.27
C ASN A 656 -30.64 4.66 -8.45
N HIS A 657 -29.91 5.57 -9.11
CA HIS A 657 -29.04 6.50 -8.43
C HIS A 657 -29.86 7.51 -7.59
N PRO A 658 -29.50 7.79 -6.33
CA PRO A 658 -30.30 8.66 -5.45
C PRO A 658 -30.45 10.10 -5.96
N CYS A 659 -29.54 10.58 -6.80
CA CYS A 659 -29.63 11.90 -7.45
C CYS A 659 -30.32 11.88 -8.81
N HIS A 660 -30.79 10.73 -9.34
CA HIS A 660 -31.30 10.63 -10.71
C HIS A 660 -32.40 11.67 -10.99
N HIS A 661 -33.38 11.77 -10.08
CA HIS A 661 -34.49 12.73 -10.15
C HIS A 661 -34.08 14.21 -9.96
N LEU A 662 -32.85 14.47 -9.49
CA LEU A 662 -32.34 15.83 -9.28
C LEU A 662 -31.65 16.39 -10.52
N VAL A 663 -31.35 15.56 -11.51
CA VAL A 663 -30.70 15.97 -12.75
C VAL A 663 -31.78 16.18 -13.82
N PRO A 664 -31.94 17.41 -14.36
CA PRO A 664 -32.92 17.65 -15.42
C PRO A 664 -32.62 16.80 -16.66
N ILE A 665 -33.60 16.04 -17.13
CA ILE A 665 -33.50 15.18 -18.34
C ILE A 665 -33.17 16.01 -19.59
N ALA A 666 -33.52 17.30 -19.60
CA ALA A 666 -33.30 18.23 -20.73
C ALA A 666 -31.82 18.44 -21.13
N HIS A 667 -30.84 18.07 -20.29
CA HIS A 667 -29.42 18.16 -20.66
C HIS A 667 -28.89 16.92 -21.40
N ALA A 668 -29.65 15.83 -21.48
CA ALA A 668 -29.30 14.70 -22.33
C ALA A 668 -29.56 14.98 -23.83
N GLU A 669 -30.47 15.92 -24.14
CA GLU A 669 -30.81 16.32 -25.51
C GLU A 669 -30.08 17.59 -26.00
N ALA A 670 -29.42 18.34 -25.11
CA ALA A 670 -28.64 19.53 -25.45
C ALA A 670 -27.26 19.20 -26.08
N ARG A 671 -27.18 18.16 -26.93
CA ARG A 671 -26.09 17.94 -27.91
C ARG A 671 -26.36 18.63 -29.25
N LEU A 672 -27.32 19.54 -29.32
CA LEU A 672 -27.57 20.42 -30.46
C LEU A 672 -27.71 21.85 -29.91
N PHE A 673 -26.88 22.77 -30.41
CA PHE A 673 -26.80 24.22 -30.08
C PHE A 673 -25.96 24.62 -28.84
N HIS A 674 -24.63 24.47 -28.92
CA HIS A 674 -23.67 25.58 -29.12
C HIS A 674 -22.21 25.12 -29.04
#